data_AF-A0A9P6QUJ1-F1
#
_entry.id   AF-A0A9P6QUJ1-F1
#
_cell.length_a   1.000
_cell.length_b   1.000
_cell.length_c   1.000
_cell.angle_alpha   90.00
_cell.angle_beta   90.00
_cell.angle_gamma   90.00
#
_symmetry.space_group_name_H-M   'P 1'
#
loop_
_entity.id
_entity.type
_entity.pdbx_description
1 polymer ?
#
loop_
_entity_poly.entity_id
_entity_poly.type
_entity_poly.pdbx_seq_one_letter_code
_entity_poly.pdbx_strand_id
1 'polypeptide(L)'
;MAALAIRNDATDSTNDVADIAALKTRKTKVDKSEDAFAEIMSNRSQISRTTKPQRKSSASTTANQPLSDDTNITSDLEDSIPDMEDLVAEAAKVRITGEHSPDYHRFLTTASRQRIHDGLLAWYDINHRKLPWRRDYHSPVKEEDKVPGQRAYEVWVSEIMCQQTQVGTVIPYFNTWMTKWPTIAALAAADIEEVNKVWTGLGYYSRASRLHTGAQKVLKEFNGVLPSDPVVLEKEVPGVGRYTAGAIVSHAYNVPAELVDGNVIRVLSRLRAIGGDVKSPKVIDLHWRVAKDLLNKDRPGCFNQALMEMGAVVCTPQNPKCGECPVQSSCRAYAEVIDLKRSRREAIGASKKRETVDDTNQDADEKCELCVPETETEGKEQGLVTQYPRKAIKKAPREEECAVSILERRTISPESGETKSEFLLVKRPDKGLLAGMWEFPTVEQDQLQARHKISSLSTYKQRSESSREYHVEMLGLDWVKSCPDIQRRDLGSVQHLFSHIRKTYHAEWVLVQGQTADQEVKTAGSSKSKQKSVPETEWLSTEELAAAAIPTGINKTFQLLQKFKEANESLSGGKRKGTGAAGTVSNDGLGRDKKKVKKEAKKENAGGQPILALQIKAELENITELIPADADHTWHFKVQCTKCREIDSNVITMNAIDKAEMGSGRGEANLVMKCKFCKCESSADIVSKPVAYEIENNDKYATIVTVECRGLELVGFEPRDGWKAKGAESGTPFEDIDLTDGDWADYDEKSELPVAIGGIESKFVKVK
;
A
#
# COMPACT_ATOMS: atom_id res chain seq x y z
N MET A 1 40.26 -55.68 -8.23
CA MET A 1 39.92 -56.05 -9.63
C MET A 1 39.03 -54.94 -10.17
N ALA A 2 39.44 -54.07 -11.08
CA ALA A 2 40.77 -53.89 -11.69
C ALA A 2 40.92 -52.46 -12.30
N ALA A 3 42.14 -51.89 -12.25
CA ALA A 3 42.74 -50.91 -13.19
C ALA A 3 42.06 -49.53 -13.44
N LEU A 4 42.68 -48.45 -13.98
CA LEU A 4 44.06 -47.89 -14.14
C LEU A 4 43.84 -46.45 -14.74
N ALA A 5 44.66 -45.39 -14.57
CA ALA A 5 45.79 -45.12 -13.67
C ALA A 5 46.09 -43.59 -13.52
N ILE A 6 46.50 -43.22 -12.31
CA ILE A 6 47.48 -42.17 -11.90
C ILE A 6 48.26 -41.44 -13.02
N ARG A 7 48.32 -40.10 -12.92
CA ARG A 7 49.62 -39.36 -12.89
C ARG A 7 49.52 -38.07 -12.07
N ASN A 8 50.45 -37.93 -11.13
CA ASN A 8 50.66 -36.74 -10.31
C ASN A 8 51.45 -35.69 -11.10
N ASP A 9 51.39 -34.44 -10.64
CA ASP A 9 52.61 -33.72 -10.28
C ASP A 9 52.35 -32.89 -9.02
N ALA A 10 53.37 -32.74 -8.18
CA ALA A 10 53.27 -32.11 -6.88
C ALA A 10 54.47 -31.19 -6.60
N THR A 11 54.20 -29.95 -6.19
CA THR A 11 55.19 -29.06 -5.58
C THR A 11 54.56 -28.25 -4.44
N ASP A 12 54.74 -28.77 -3.23
CA ASP A 12 55.30 -28.06 -2.07
C ASP A 12 54.82 -26.62 -1.74
N SER A 13 54.14 -26.44 -0.60
CA SER A 13 54.69 -25.65 0.51
C SER A 13 53.78 -25.61 1.76
N THR A 14 54.35 -26.09 2.86
CA THR A 14 54.03 -25.86 4.28
C THR A 14 53.03 -24.75 4.68
N ASN A 15 51.93 -25.12 5.35
CA ASN A 15 51.33 -24.38 6.49
C ASN A 15 50.14 -25.17 7.09
N ASP A 16 50.39 -26.13 8.00
CA ASP A 16 49.33 -27.07 8.42
C ASP A 16 49.42 -27.50 9.92
N VAL A 17 49.54 -26.53 10.81
CA VAL A 17 49.56 -26.77 12.29
C VAL A 17 48.53 -25.91 13.04
N ALA A 18 47.95 -24.88 12.42
CA ALA A 18 46.95 -24.02 13.05
C ALA A 18 45.51 -24.57 12.98
N ASP A 19 45.11 -25.18 11.85
CA ASP A 19 43.70 -25.55 11.60
C ASP A 19 43.21 -26.79 12.37
N ILE A 20 44.12 -27.71 12.72
CA ILE A 20 43.77 -28.93 13.46
C ILE A 20 43.28 -28.61 14.89
N ALA A 21 43.71 -27.48 15.48
CA ALA A 21 43.24 -27.03 16.79
C ALA A 21 41.82 -26.45 16.74
N ALA A 22 41.48 -25.71 15.68
CA ALA A 22 40.15 -25.10 15.48
C ALA A 22 39.06 -26.14 15.15
N LEU A 23 39.44 -27.24 14.48
CA LEU A 23 38.53 -28.35 14.18
C LEU A 23 38.11 -29.14 15.43
N LYS A 24 38.98 -29.28 16.44
CA LYS A 24 38.66 -30.04 17.66
C LYS A 24 37.70 -29.29 18.60
N THR A 25 37.84 -27.97 18.76
CA THR A 25 36.91 -27.16 19.56
C THR A 25 35.54 -26.98 18.90
N ARG A 26 35.46 -27.01 17.55
CA ARG A 26 34.18 -27.03 16.84
C ARG A 26 33.40 -28.33 17.07
N LYS A 27 34.06 -29.49 17.07
CA LYS A 27 33.38 -30.79 17.23
C LYS A 27 32.64 -30.91 18.57
N THR A 28 33.28 -30.48 19.67
CA THR A 28 32.66 -30.41 21.02
C THR A 28 31.48 -29.44 21.18
N LYS A 29 31.18 -28.63 20.16
CA LYS A 29 30.02 -27.72 20.14
C LYS A 29 28.84 -28.26 19.30
N VAL A 30 29.09 -29.25 18.44
CA VAL A 30 28.08 -29.89 17.56
C VAL A 30 27.35 -31.01 18.29
N ASP A 31 28.08 -31.88 19.01
CA ASP A 31 27.48 -32.99 19.76
C ASP A 31 26.40 -32.50 20.76
N LYS A 32 26.60 -31.31 21.36
CA LYS A 32 25.65 -30.70 22.31
C LYS A 32 24.36 -30.16 21.70
N SER A 33 24.28 -29.97 20.37
CA SER A 33 23.05 -29.54 19.70
C SER A 33 22.19 -30.70 19.19
N GLU A 34 22.80 -31.84 18.87
CA GLU A 34 22.05 -33.04 18.44
C GLU A 34 21.40 -33.74 19.64
N ASP A 35 22.12 -33.87 20.77
CA ASP A 35 21.57 -34.42 22.02
C ASP A 35 20.36 -33.62 22.54
N ALA A 36 20.44 -32.28 22.49
CA ALA A 36 19.36 -31.41 22.95
C ALA A 36 18.06 -31.56 22.12
N PHE A 37 18.17 -31.87 20.83
CA PHE A 37 17.00 -32.06 19.96
C PHE A 37 16.31 -33.41 20.23
N ALA A 38 17.09 -34.46 20.51
CA ALA A 38 16.56 -35.77 20.93
C ALA A 38 15.85 -35.69 22.30
N GLU A 39 16.42 -34.95 23.25
CA GLU A 39 15.85 -34.77 24.59
C GLU A 39 14.51 -34.01 24.56
N ILE A 40 14.38 -32.98 23.72
CA ILE A 40 13.13 -32.22 23.53
C ILE A 40 12.01 -33.10 22.92
N MET A 41 12.33 -33.95 21.94
CA MET A 41 11.34 -34.86 21.33
C MET A 41 10.91 -35.98 22.28
N SER A 42 11.78 -36.45 23.18
CA SER A 42 11.47 -37.47 24.19
C SER A 42 10.56 -36.93 25.32
N ASN A 43 10.78 -35.68 25.75
CA ASN A 43 10.08 -35.07 26.89
C ASN A 43 8.59 -34.76 26.66
N ARG A 44 8.06 -34.99 25.45
CA ARG A 44 6.60 -34.88 25.16
C ARG A 44 5.76 -36.00 25.81
N SER A 45 6.39 -36.96 26.51
CA SER A 45 5.73 -38.16 27.06
C SER A 45 5.75 -38.32 28.58
N GLN A 46 6.60 -37.61 29.34
CA GLN A 46 6.71 -37.78 30.80
C GLN A 46 7.09 -36.50 31.56
N ILE A 47 6.12 -35.81 32.17
CA ILE A 47 6.37 -34.96 33.35
C ILE A 47 5.30 -35.18 34.41
N SER A 48 5.69 -35.80 35.52
CA SER A 48 4.98 -35.73 36.80
C SER A 48 5.99 -35.86 37.93
N ARG A 49 5.83 -35.03 38.98
CA ARG A 49 6.55 -35.01 40.29
C ARG A 49 7.91 -34.29 40.38
N THR A 50 7.83 -33.02 40.81
CA THR A 50 8.52 -32.41 41.98
C THR A 50 10.02 -32.67 42.26
N THR A 51 10.81 -31.59 42.41
CA THR A 51 11.69 -31.34 43.61
C THR A 51 12.27 -29.91 43.66
N LYS A 52 12.83 -29.50 44.81
CA LYS A 52 13.27 -28.12 45.18
C LYS A 52 14.75 -27.82 44.85
N PRO A 53 15.17 -26.53 44.74
CA PRO A 53 16.54 -26.13 44.39
C PRO A 53 17.49 -25.90 45.60
N GLN A 54 18.81 -25.91 45.35
CA GLN A 54 19.86 -25.43 46.27
C GLN A 54 20.68 -24.27 45.67
N ARG A 55 21.03 -23.29 46.52
CA ARG A 55 21.90 -22.14 46.20
C ARG A 55 23.38 -22.49 46.38
N LYS A 56 24.25 -21.93 45.54
CA LYS A 56 25.63 -21.55 45.90
C LYS A 56 26.04 -20.22 45.22
N SER A 57 26.96 -19.51 45.87
CA SER A 57 27.34 -18.12 45.60
C SER A 57 28.85 -17.99 45.36
N SER A 58 29.26 -17.07 44.48
CA SER A 58 30.57 -16.39 44.56
C SER A 58 30.59 -15.17 43.65
N ALA A 59 31.05 -14.03 44.15
CA ALA A 59 31.17 -12.77 43.42
C ALA A 59 32.61 -12.49 42.96
N SER A 60 32.77 -11.67 41.92
CA SER A 60 33.96 -10.83 41.70
C SER A 60 33.62 -9.68 40.75
N THR A 61 34.19 -8.50 41.00
CA THR A 61 33.69 -7.21 40.51
C THR A 61 34.71 -6.52 39.60
N THR A 62 34.27 -5.88 38.51
CA THR A 62 34.88 -4.62 38.03
C THR A 62 33.87 -3.82 37.23
N ALA A 63 33.87 -2.50 37.39
CA ALA A 63 32.73 -1.64 37.02
C ALA A 63 32.93 -0.84 35.73
N ASN A 64 31.81 -0.55 35.05
CA ASN A 64 31.53 0.73 34.42
C ASN A 64 30.00 0.91 34.38
N GLN A 65 29.50 2.08 34.78
CA GLN A 65 28.07 2.30 35.06
C GLN A 65 27.22 2.52 33.79
N PRO A 66 26.02 1.93 33.74
CA PRO A 66 24.83 2.54 33.16
C PRO A 66 23.81 2.93 34.26
N LEU A 67 22.70 3.54 33.85
CA LEU A 67 21.66 4.09 34.73
C LEU A 67 20.97 3.02 35.60
N SER A 68 20.38 3.46 36.71
CA SER A 68 19.81 2.65 37.79
C SER A 68 18.78 1.61 37.33
N ASP A 69 19.14 0.34 37.49
CA ASP A 69 18.21 -0.80 37.50
C ASP A 69 17.35 -0.78 38.78
N ASP A 70 16.08 -0.38 38.67
CA ASP A 70 15.05 -0.69 39.67
C ASP A 70 14.70 -2.19 39.58
N THR A 71 15.59 -3.03 40.07
CA THR A 71 15.29 -4.43 40.32
C THR A 71 14.57 -4.60 41.66
N ASN A 72 13.48 -5.37 41.61
CA ASN A 72 13.01 -6.24 42.70
C ASN A 72 11.94 -5.69 43.68
N ILE A 73 10.73 -5.40 43.16
CA ILE A 73 9.47 -5.72 43.87
C ILE A 73 8.53 -6.47 42.92
N THR A 74 8.61 -7.80 42.93
CA THR A 74 7.52 -8.70 42.50
C THR A 74 7.39 -9.84 43.51
N SER A 75 7.00 -9.50 44.75
CA SER A 75 6.18 -10.44 45.50
C SER A 75 4.85 -10.53 44.76
N ASP A 76 4.62 -11.61 44.01
CA ASP A 76 3.32 -11.87 43.39
C ASP A 76 2.26 -11.83 44.50
N LEU A 77 1.42 -10.79 44.51
CA LEU A 77 0.32 -10.69 45.45
C LEU A 77 -0.73 -11.74 45.07
N GLU A 78 -1.04 -12.66 46.00
CA GLU A 78 -2.16 -13.58 45.90
C GLU A 78 -3.50 -12.85 46.16
N ASP A 79 -3.76 -11.81 45.38
CA ASP A 79 -5.01 -11.05 45.43
C ASP A 79 -6.10 -11.72 44.60
N SER A 80 -7.34 -11.55 45.06
CA SER A 80 -8.56 -11.92 44.35
C SER A 80 -8.57 -11.32 42.94
N ILE A 81 -9.01 -12.10 41.94
CA ILE A 81 -9.07 -11.61 40.55
C ILE A 81 -10.13 -10.51 40.47
N PRO A 82 -9.77 -9.25 40.14
CA PRO A 82 -10.73 -8.14 40.07
C PRO A 82 -11.87 -8.50 39.12
N ASP A 83 -13.12 -8.24 39.52
CA ASP A 83 -14.26 -8.38 38.63
C ASP A 83 -14.47 -7.09 37.79
N MET A 84 -15.58 -7.01 37.05
CA MET A 84 -15.86 -5.82 36.25
C MET A 84 -16.32 -4.62 37.07
N GLU A 85 -16.89 -4.80 38.26
CA GLU A 85 -17.23 -3.71 39.17
C GLU A 85 -15.96 -3.13 39.80
N ASP A 86 -15.00 -3.97 40.20
CA ASP A 86 -13.69 -3.52 40.70
C ASP A 86 -12.96 -2.65 39.65
N LEU A 87 -12.91 -3.11 38.40
CA LEU A 87 -12.28 -2.38 37.30
C LEU A 87 -13.02 -1.08 36.96
N VAL A 88 -14.36 -1.05 37.10
CA VAL A 88 -15.18 0.15 36.89
C VAL A 88 -14.97 1.16 38.03
N ALA A 89 -14.87 0.71 39.27
CA ALA A 89 -14.57 1.56 40.42
C ALA A 89 -13.16 2.16 40.35
N GLU A 90 -12.15 1.37 39.94
CA GLU A 90 -10.79 1.86 39.71
C GLU A 90 -10.78 2.89 38.56
N ALA A 91 -11.41 2.59 37.42
CA ALA A 91 -11.53 3.51 36.29
C ALA A 91 -12.25 4.83 36.66
N ALA A 92 -13.33 4.76 37.44
CA ALA A 92 -14.03 5.93 37.94
C ALA A 92 -13.12 6.80 38.82
N LYS A 93 -12.34 6.19 39.72
CA LYS A 93 -11.35 6.92 40.54
C LYS A 93 -10.32 7.63 39.65
N VAL A 94 -9.70 6.92 38.70
CA VAL A 94 -8.69 7.51 37.79
C VAL A 94 -9.28 8.68 37.01
N ARG A 95 -10.50 8.55 36.49
CA ARG A 95 -11.17 9.65 35.76
C ARG A 95 -11.55 10.84 36.64
N ILE A 96 -11.88 10.63 37.91
CA ILE A 96 -12.30 11.70 38.83
C ILE A 96 -11.11 12.45 39.40
N THR A 97 -10.01 11.76 39.70
CA THR A 97 -8.84 12.33 40.41
C THR A 97 -7.63 12.60 39.52
N GLY A 98 -7.56 12.00 38.32
CA GLY A 98 -6.35 11.99 37.49
C GLY A 98 -5.22 11.09 38.03
N GLU A 99 -5.32 10.64 39.28
CA GLU A 99 -4.29 9.88 39.99
C GLU A 99 -4.45 8.36 39.83
N HIS A 100 -3.33 7.67 39.60
CA HIS A 100 -3.26 6.21 39.68
C HIS A 100 -1.82 5.73 39.92
N SER A 101 -1.65 4.51 40.42
CA SER A 101 -0.32 3.87 40.45
C SER A 101 0.22 3.68 39.02
N PRO A 102 1.54 3.79 38.77
CA PRO A 102 2.16 3.39 37.50
C PRO A 102 1.80 1.97 37.04
N ASP A 103 1.38 1.11 37.96
CA ASP A 103 0.97 -0.26 37.68
C ASP A 103 -0.46 -0.40 37.13
N TYR A 104 -1.27 0.67 37.10
CA TYR A 104 -2.57 0.69 36.42
C TYR A 104 -2.46 0.15 34.98
N HIS A 105 -1.38 0.53 34.28
CA HIS A 105 -1.10 0.11 32.91
C HIS A 105 -0.41 -1.27 32.78
N ARG A 106 -0.31 -2.06 33.86
CA ARG A 106 0.42 -3.35 33.89
C ARG A 106 -0.47 -4.54 34.25
N PHE A 107 0.10 -5.74 34.20
CA PHE A 107 -0.51 -6.99 34.67
C PHE A 107 0.20 -7.48 35.93
N LEU A 108 -0.22 -6.99 37.10
CA LEU A 108 0.43 -7.32 38.37
C LEU A 108 0.15 -8.75 38.85
N THR A 109 -1.11 -9.20 38.85
CA THR A 109 -1.49 -10.45 39.50
C THR A 109 -1.44 -11.64 38.55
N THR A 110 -0.91 -12.77 39.02
CA THR A 110 -0.93 -14.05 38.30
C THR A 110 -2.35 -14.48 37.96
N ALA A 111 -3.30 -14.24 38.87
CA ALA A 111 -4.68 -14.64 38.69
C ALA A 111 -5.42 -13.81 37.60
N SER A 112 -5.07 -12.52 37.41
CA SER A 112 -5.55 -11.72 36.27
C SER A 112 -4.95 -12.19 34.94
N ARG A 113 -3.64 -12.51 34.91
CA ARG A 113 -2.97 -13.09 33.74
C ARG A 113 -3.60 -14.43 33.34
N GLN A 114 -3.87 -15.31 34.31
CA GLN A 114 -4.50 -16.61 34.06
C GLN A 114 -5.90 -16.49 33.46
N ARG A 115 -6.76 -15.60 33.98
CA ARG A 115 -8.10 -15.35 33.40
C ARG A 115 -8.00 -14.94 31.92
N ILE A 116 -7.01 -14.13 31.56
CA ILE A 116 -6.75 -13.73 30.17
C ILE A 116 -6.24 -14.92 29.35
N HIS A 117 -5.33 -15.75 29.88
CA HIS A 117 -4.83 -16.95 29.20
C HIS A 117 -5.95 -17.92 28.88
N ASP A 118 -6.77 -18.27 29.87
CA ASP A 118 -7.85 -19.25 29.74
C ASP A 118 -8.90 -18.80 28.72
N GLY A 119 -9.39 -17.56 28.85
CA GLY A 119 -10.39 -17.00 27.93
C GLY A 119 -9.86 -16.88 26.50
N LEU A 120 -8.64 -16.35 26.32
CA LEU A 120 -8.06 -16.10 25.01
C LEU A 120 -7.66 -17.39 24.28
N LEU A 121 -7.09 -18.37 24.98
CA LEU A 121 -6.71 -19.67 24.38
C LEU A 121 -7.95 -20.51 24.04
N ALA A 122 -8.93 -20.60 24.96
CA ALA A 122 -10.17 -21.34 24.69
C ALA A 122 -10.95 -20.75 23.51
N TRP A 123 -11.00 -19.41 23.39
CA TRP A 123 -11.57 -18.75 22.22
C TRP A 123 -10.76 -19.05 20.95
N TYR A 124 -9.43 -18.98 21.00
CA TYR A 124 -8.58 -19.21 19.83
C TYR A 124 -8.70 -20.62 19.30
N ASP A 125 -8.68 -21.63 20.17
CA ASP A 125 -8.77 -23.05 19.79
C ASP A 125 -10.05 -23.37 19.00
N ILE A 126 -11.12 -22.58 19.18
CA ILE A 126 -12.39 -22.70 18.45
C ILE A 126 -12.49 -21.75 17.24
N ASN A 127 -12.01 -20.51 17.35
CA ASN A 127 -12.37 -19.42 16.43
C ASN A 127 -11.25 -18.98 15.47
N HIS A 128 -10.03 -19.52 15.57
CA HIS A 128 -8.93 -19.08 14.72
C HIS A 128 -9.18 -19.36 13.23
N ARG A 129 -8.83 -18.40 12.37
CA ARG A 129 -8.90 -18.61 10.91
C ARG A 129 -7.87 -19.65 10.49
N LYS A 130 -8.33 -20.62 9.68
CA LYS A 130 -7.47 -21.58 8.98
C LYS A 130 -6.72 -20.86 7.87
N LEU A 131 -5.41 -20.70 8.05
CA LEU A 131 -4.50 -20.07 7.09
C LEU A 131 -3.43 -21.11 6.67
N PRO A 132 -2.89 -21.07 5.44
CA PRO A 132 -1.94 -22.09 4.97
C PRO A 132 -0.69 -22.25 5.84
N TRP A 133 -0.23 -21.17 6.46
CA TRP A 133 0.91 -21.14 7.38
C TRP A 133 0.53 -21.35 8.86
N ARG A 134 -0.75 -21.56 9.18
CA ARG A 134 -1.20 -21.93 10.53
C ARG A 134 -1.45 -23.42 10.64
N ARG A 135 -1.39 -23.93 11.87
CA ARG A 135 -1.60 -25.34 12.19
C ARG A 135 -2.28 -25.43 13.54
N ASP A 136 -3.26 -26.32 13.65
CA ASP A 136 -3.97 -26.56 14.90
C ASP A 136 -2.98 -27.09 15.94
N TYR A 137 -3.03 -26.60 17.18
CA TYR A 137 -2.09 -26.99 18.24
C TYR A 137 -2.08 -28.51 18.51
N HIS A 138 -3.22 -29.17 18.31
CA HIS A 138 -3.40 -30.61 18.49
C HIS A 138 -3.23 -31.42 17.20
N SER A 139 -2.89 -30.80 16.06
CA SER A 139 -2.62 -31.57 14.83
C SER A 139 -1.43 -32.51 15.02
N PRO A 140 -1.50 -33.76 14.49
CA PRO A 140 -0.35 -34.65 14.47
C PRO A 140 0.78 -34.03 13.66
N VAL A 141 2.01 -34.23 14.13
CA VAL A 141 3.24 -33.83 13.43
C VAL A 141 3.29 -34.56 12.10
N LYS A 142 3.28 -33.81 10.98
CA LYS A 142 3.31 -34.38 9.64
C LYS A 142 4.71 -34.88 9.29
N GLU A 143 4.82 -35.66 8.22
CA GLU A 143 6.13 -36.16 7.75
C GLU A 143 7.05 -35.01 7.33
N GLU A 144 6.50 -33.97 6.70
CA GLU A 144 7.22 -32.72 6.33
C GLU A 144 7.81 -31.98 7.55
N ASP A 145 7.29 -32.21 8.76
CA ASP A 145 7.70 -31.53 9.99
C ASP A 145 8.87 -32.21 10.70
N LYS A 146 9.17 -33.46 10.31
CA LYS A 146 10.37 -34.16 10.76
C LYS A 146 11.63 -33.57 10.14
N VAL A 147 11.50 -32.76 9.08
CA VAL A 147 12.58 -31.96 8.50
C VAL A 147 12.91 -30.81 9.46
N PRO A 148 14.10 -30.78 10.10
CA PRO A 148 14.43 -29.75 11.08
C PRO A 148 14.33 -28.35 10.49
N GLY A 149 13.68 -27.43 11.20
CA GLY A 149 13.51 -26.04 10.79
C GLY A 149 12.44 -25.78 9.73
N GLN A 150 11.78 -26.79 9.15
CA GLN A 150 10.76 -26.59 8.11
C GLN A 150 9.61 -25.68 8.59
N ARG A 151 9.13 -25.92 9.82
CA ARG A 151 8.08 -25.08 10.42
C ARG A 151 8.54 -23.62 10.62
N ALA A 152 9.80 -23.41 10.97
CA ALA A 152 10.35 -22.07 11.16
C ALA A 152 10.46 -21.31 9.83
N TYR A 153 10.77 -22.02 8.74
CA TYR A 153 10.77 -21.46 7.39
C TYR A 153 9.38 -21.00 6.95
N GLU A 154 8.35 -21.85 7.09
CA GLU A 154 6.95 -21.48 6.80
C GLU A 154 6.50 -20.22 7.56
N VAL A 155 6.75 -20.20 8.87
CA VAL A 155 6.42 -19.05 9.71
C VAL A 155 7.18 -17.82 9.21
N TRP A 156 8.50 -17.90 9.03
CA TRP A 156 9.31 -16.79 8.56
C TRP A 156 8.82 -16.19 7.24
N VAL A 157 8.54 -17.01 6.22
CA VAL A 157 7.98 -16.55 4.94
C VAL A 157 6.65 -15.85 5.16
N SER A 158 5.74 -16.44 5.93
CA SER A 158 4.41 -15.86 6.17
C SER A 158 4.45 -14.54 6.93
N GLU A 159 5.34 -14.41 7.93
CA GLU A 159 5.52 -13.18 8.72
C GLU A 159 6.10 -12.06 7.85
N ILE A 160 7.12 -12.36 7.02
CA ILE A 160 7.67 -11.38 6.08
C ILE A 160 6.63 -10.95 5.04
N MET A 161 5.80 -11.87 4.53
CA MET A 161 4.72 -11.53 3.60
C MET A 161 3.61 -10.68 4.25
N CYS A 162 3.20 -10.98 5.49
CA CYS A 162 2.14 -10.26 6.20
C CYS A 162 2.54 -8.83 6.66
N GLN A 163 3.83 -8.47 6.64
CA GLN A 163 4.28 -7.11 6.99
C GLN A 163 3.65 -6.03 6.08
N GLN A 164 2.67 -5.30 6.62
CA GLN A 164 1.91 -4.26 5.89
C GLN A 164 1.17 -4.78 4.64
N THR A 165 0.80 -6.07 4.62
CA THR A 165 0.00 -6.67 3.55
C THR A 165 -1.14 -7.47 4.18
N GLN A 166 -2.36 -7.34 3.64
CA GLN A 166 -3.53 -8.02 4.21
C GLN A 166 -3.44 -9.54 4.02
N VAL A 167 -3.89 -10.29 5.04
CA VAL A 167 -3.84 -11.76 5.06
C VAL A 167 -4.49 -12.40 3.81
N GLY A 168 -5.64 -11.87 3.36
CA GLY A 168 -6.32 -12.37 2.16
C GLY A 168 -5.46 -12.28 0.90
N THR A 169 -4.74 -11.17 0.73
CA THR A 169 -3.78 -10.97 -0.37
C THR A 169 -2.59 -11.93 -0.27
N VAL A 170 -2.12 -12.25 0.93
CA VAL A 170 -0.93 -13.09 1.14
C VAL A 170 -1.17 -14.57 0.79
N ILE A 171 -2.37 -15.11 1.01
CA ILE A 171 -2.71 -16.53 0.80
C ILE A 171 -2.22 -17.10 -0.55
N PRO A 172 -2.58 -16.53 -1.72
CA PRO A 172 -2.13 -17.07 -3.01
C PRO A 172 -0.61 -16.94 -3.22
N TYR A 173 0.03 -15.88 -2.72
CA TYR A 173 1.49 -15.70 -2.83
C TYR A 173 2.24 -16.72 -1.97
N PHE A 174 1.80 -16.95 -0.74
CA PHE A 174 2.39 -17.95 0.15
C PHE A 174 2.31 -19.35 -0.46
N ASN A 175 1.13 -19.75 -0.98
CA ASN A 175 0.96 -21.05 -1.62
C ASN A 175 1.87 -21.23 -2.84
N THR A 176 1.97 -20.20 -3.70
CA THR A 176 2.85 -20.20 -4.88
C THR A 176 4.32 -20.29 -4.47
N TRP A 177 4.72 -19.49 -3.47
CA TRP A 177 6.08 -19.46 -2.94
C TRP A 177 6.50 -20.79 -2.34
N MET A 178 5.69 -21.38 -1.44
CA MET A 178 5.99 -22.67 -0.81
C MET A 178 5.98 -23.83 -1.81
N THR A 179 5.24 -23.71 -2.92
CA THR A 179 5.29 -24.69 -4.01
C THR A 179 6.61 -24.62 -4.78
N LYS A 180 7.12 -23.40 -5.07
CA LYS A 180 8.36 -23.21 -5.83
C LYS A 180 9.62 -23.41 -4.98
N TRP A 181 9.61 -22.90 -3.75
CA TRP A 181 10.72 -22.98 -2.80
C TRP A 181 10.20 -23.55 -1.48
N PRO A 182 10.08 -24.89 -1.36
CA PRO A 182 9.53 -25.52 -0.16
C PRO A 182 10.46 -25.44 1.06
N THR A 183 11.75 -25.16 0.88
CA THR A 183 12.77 -25.14 1.94
C THR A 183 13.71 -23.93 1.84
N ILE A 184 14.42 -23.62 2.93
CA ILE A 184 15.47 -22.58 2.96
C ILE A 184 16.56 -22.85 1.91
N ALA A 185 16.94 -24.12 1.71
CA ALA A 185 17.94 -24.48 0.71
C ALA A 185 17.46 -24.22 -0.72
N ALA A 186 16.20 -24.53 -1.03
CA ALA A 186 15.60 -24.25 -2.34
C ALA A 186 15.52 -22.73 -2.62
N LEU A 187 15.15 -21.94 -1.61
CA LEU A 187 15.12 -20.48 -1.73
C LEU A 187 16.53 -19.89 -1.87
N ALA A 188 17.51 -20.35 -1.09
CA ALA A 188 18.88 -19.85 -1.12
C ALA A 188 19.58 -20.09 -2.48
N ALA A 189 19.22 -21.17 -3.17
CA ALA A 189 19.70 -21.53 -4.50
C ALA A 189 18.93 -20.83 -5.65
N ALA A 190 17.83 -20.15 -5.35
CA ALA A 190 17.05 -19.43 -6.35
C ALA A 190 17.80 -18.21 -6.88
N ASP A 191 17.49 -17.80 -8.12
CA ASP A 191 17.93 -16.50 -8.61
C ASP A 191 17.08 -15.35 -8.04
N ILE A 192 17.69 -14.18 -7.84
CA ILE A 192 17.04 -13.01 -7.24
C ILE A 192 15.95 -12.41 -8.14
N GLU A 193 16.07 -12.51 -9.46
CA GLU A 193 15.06 -12.02 -10.40
C GLU A 193 13.83 -12.92 -10.38
N GLU A 194 14.02 -14.24 -10.24
CA GLU A 194 12.92 -15.18 -10.01
C GLU A 194 12.19 -14.89 -8.68
N VAL A 195 12.93 -14.60 -7.61
CA VAL A 195 12.37 -14.22 -6.30
C VAL A 195 11.56 -12.93 -6.41
N ASN A 196 12.12 -11.89 -7.05
CA ASN A 196 11.42 -10.62 -7.27
C ASN A 196 10.16 -10.82 -8.13
N LYS A 197 10.22 -11.68 -9.15
CA LYS A 197 9.09 -12.03 -10.02
C LYS A 197 7.94 -12.69 -9.26
N VAL A 198 8.21 -13.65 -8.38
CA VAL A 198 7.17 -14.29 -7.54
C VAL A 198 6.62 -13.32 -6.48
N TRP A 199 7.38 -12.30 -6.10
CA TRP A 199 6.94 -11.23 -5.19
C TRP A 199 6.20 -10.07 -5.90
N THR A 200 6.14 -10.05 -7.24
CA THR A 200 5.52 -8.98 -8.02
C THR A 200 4.05 -8.78 -7.66
N GLY A 201 3.71 -7.57 -7.24
CA GLY A 201 2.37 -7.20 -6.77
C GLY A 201 2.20 -7.19 -5.25
N LEU A 202 3.04 -7.89 -4.47
CA LEU A 202 2.94 -7.92 -3.00
C LEU A 202 3.52 -6.66 -2.33
N GLY A 203 4.32 -5.89 -3.06
CA GLY A 203 4.91 -4.63 -2.60
C GLY A 203 6.07 -4.80 -1.60
N TYR A 204 6.79 -3.71 -1.35
CA TYR A 204 7.99 -3.68 -0.48
C TYR A 204 9.01 -4.78 -0.83
N TYR A 205 9.47 -4.80 -2.09
CA TYR A 205 10.38 -5.80 -2.68
C TYR A 205 11.68 -6.06 -1.90
N SER A 206 12.16 -5.08 -1.13
CA SER A 206 13.30 -5.26 -0.21
C SER A 206 13.06 -6.34 0.85
N ARG A 207 11.80 -6.71 1.14
CA ARG A 207 11.44 -7.88 1.94
C ARG A 207 11.87 -9.19 1.27
N ALA A 208 11.56 -9.37 -0.01
CA ALA A 208 11.92 -10.56 -0.78
C ALA A 208 13.44 -10.74 -0.88
N SER A 209 14.15 -9.67 -1.23
CA SER A 209 15.62 -9.66 -1.30
C SER A 209 16.28 -9.96 0.05
N ARG A 210 15.75 -9.42 1.17
CA ARG A 210 16.25 -9.73 2.52
C ARG A 210 15.95 -11.17 2.93
N LEU A 211 14.78 -11.68 2.60
CA LEU A 211 14.39 -13.07 2.84
C LEU A 211 15.30 -14.06 2.09
N HIS A 212 15.62 -13.76 0.83
CA HIS A 212 16.57 -14.53 0.01
C HIS A 212 18.01 -14.47 0.52
N THR A 213 18.55 -13.26 0.77
CA THR A 213 19.90 -13.08 1.35
C THR A 213 19.99 -13.73 2.74
N GLY A 214 18.91 -13.64 3.52
CA GLY A 214 18.78 -14.32 4.80
C GLY A 214 18.82 -15.85 4.64
N ALA A 215 18.10 -16.41 3.68
CA ALA A 215 18.09 -17.84 3.42
C ALA A 215 19.48 -18.35 3.02
N GLN A 216 20.21 -17.59 2.21
CA GLN A 216 21.61 -17.85 1.88
C GLN A 216 22.52 -17.83 3.11
N LYS A 217 22.38 -16.84 4.01
CA LYS A 217 23.13 -16.80 5.27
C LYS A 217 22.76 -17.98 6.19
N VAL A 218 21.48 -18.30 6.33
CA VAL A 218 21.00 -19.41 7.16
C VAL A 218 21.48 -20.76 6.63
N LEU A 219 21.49 -20.97 5.32
CA LEU A 219 22.08 -22.16 4.70
C LEU A 219 23.58 -22.29 5.00
N LYS A 220 24.33 -21.18 4.89
CA LYS A 220 25.79 -21.15 5.03
C LYS A 220 26.30 -21.23 6.47
N GLU A 221 25.64 -20.53 7.40
CA GLU A 221 26.14 -20.32 8.77
C GLU A 221 25.37 -21.12 9.83
N PHE A 222 24.16 -21.56 9.51
CA PHE A 222 23.26 -22.30 10.42
C PHE A 222 22.74 -23.61 9.79
N ASN A 223 23.45 -24.15 8.79
CA ASN A 223 23.15 -25.41 8.10
C ASN A 223 21.70 -25.51 7.56
N GLY A 224 21.07 -24.39 7.21
CA GLY A 224 19.71 -24.35 6.67
C GLY A 224 18.60 -24.34 7.74
N VAL A 225 18.93 -24.25 9.03
CA VAL A 225 17.97 -24.20 10.14
C VAL A 225 18.02 -22.81 10.80
N LEU A 226 16.86 -22.17 10.98
CA LEU A 226 16.79 -20.87 11.66
C LEU A 226 17.12 -21.04 13.15
N PRO A 227 17.95 -20.17 13.77
CA PRO A 227 18.19 -20.18 15.21
C PRO A 227 16.91 -20.18 16.06
N SER A 228 16.89 -20.98 17.12
CA SER A 228 15.78 -21.03 18.08
C SER A 228 15.88 -20.00 19.21
N ASP A 229 17.01 -19.34 19.34
CA ASP A 229 17.21 -18.20 20.24
C ASP A 229 16.78 -16.91 19.53
N PRO A 230 15.81 -16.14 20.05
CA PRO A 230 15.29 -14.95 19.38
C PRO A 230 16.32 -13.81 19.28
N VAL A 231 17.26 -13.70 20.22
CA VAL A 231 18.31 -12.67 20.21
C VAL A 231 19.36 -12.99 19.14
N VAL A 232 19.73 -14.27 19.00
CA VAL A 232 20.59 -14.72 17.89
C VAL A 232 19.87 -14.53 16.55
N LEU A 233 18.58 -14.88 16.48
CA LEU A 233 17.79 -14.78 15.26
C LEU A 233 17.61 -13.33 14.77
N GLU A 234 17.30 -12.40 15.68
CA GLU A 234 17.22 -10.96 15.40
C GLU A 234 18.57 -10.35 15.01
N LYS A 235 19.65 -10.74 15.71
CA LYS A 235 20.99 -10.21 15.44
C LYS A 235 21.57 -10.70 14.11
N GLU A 236 21.36 -11.97 13.78
CA GLU A 236 22.11 -12.64 12.73
C GLU A 236 21.34 -12.79 11.41
N VAL A 237 20.01 -12.79 11.37
CA VAL A 237 19.25 -13.03 10.12
C VAL A 237 18.75 -11.73 9.48
N PRO A 238 19.23 -11.34 8.28
CA PRO A 238 18.80 -10.15 7.58
C PRO A 238 17.27 -10.05 7.41
N GLY A 239 16.71 -8.90 7.81
CA GLY A 239 15.28 -8.63 7.70
C GLY A 239 14.41 -9.20 8.82
N VAL A 240 14.99 -9.96 9.76
CA VAL A 240 14.33 -10.35 11.01
C VAL A 240 14.62 -9.29 12.07
N GLY A 241 13.57 -8.67 12.60
CA GLY A 241 13.64 -7.84 13.82
C GLY A 241 12.87 -8.49 14.97
N ARG A 242 12.92 -7.89 16.17
CA ARG A 242 12.32 -8.42 17.42
C ARG A 242 10.95 -9.08 17.26
N TYR A 243 10.01 -8.46 16.53
CA TYR A 243 8.69 -9.04 16.23
C TYR A 243 8.79 -10.37 15.50
N THR A 244 9.48 -10.39 14.36
CA THR A 244 9.63 -11.59 13.52
C THR A 244 10.43 -12.68 14.24
N ALA A 245 11.40 -12.30 15.07
CA ALA A 245 12.15 -13.25 15.89
C ALA A 245 11.24 -13.92 16.93
N GLY A 246 10.48 -13.13 17.70
CA GLY A 246 9.50 -13.64 18.67
C GLY A 246 8.42 -14.51 18.01
N ALA A 247 7.93 -14.12 16.83
CA ALA A 247 7.02 -14.92 16.01
C ALA A 247 7.61 -16.28 15.63
N ILE A 248 8.78 -16.31 14.99
CA ILE A 248 9.40 -17.57 14.55
C ILE A 248 9.63 -18.51 15.74
N VAL A 249 10.26 -18.06 16.82
CA VAL A 249 10.64 -18.97 17.91
C VAL A 249 9.44 -19.44 18.74
N SER A 250 8.42 -18.60 18.92
CA SER A 250 7.20 -19.01 19.63
C SER A 250 6.29 -19.91 18.78
N HIS A 251 6.11 -19.63 17.49
CA HIS A 251 5.24 -20.40 16.60
C HIS A 251 5.86 -21.72 16.10
N ALA A 252 7.19 -21.81 15.98
CA ALA A 252 7.88 -22.96 15.40
C ALA A 252 8.67 -23.80 16.41
N TYR A 253 9.24 -23.17 17.45
CA TYR A 253 10.09 -23.85 18.45
C TYR A 253 9.46 -23.91 19.85
N ASN A 254 8.24 -23.39 20.02
CA ASN A 254 7.54 -23.25 21.30
C ASN A 254 8.37 -22.53 22.38
N VAL A 255 9.29 -21.65 21.98
CA VAL A 255 10.12 -20.85 22.88
C VAL A 255 9.30 -19.68 23.41
N PRO A 256 9.25 -19.45 24.75
CA PRO A 256 8.59 -18.28 25.32
C PRO A 256 9.30 -16.98 24.92
N ALA A 257 8.84 -16.35 23.86
CA ALA A 257 9.23 -15.02 23.41
C ALA A 257 7.97 -14.19 23.12
N GLU A 258 7.93 -12.96 23.61
CA GLU A 258 6.84 -12.03 23.30
C GLU A 258 6.96 -11.47 21.87
N LEU A 259 5.83 -11.04 21.30
CA LEU A 259 5.80 -10.27 20.06
C LEU A 259 4.81 -9.12 20.16
N VAL A 260 5.08 -8.05 19.41
CA VAL A 260 4.26 -6.83 19.39
C VAL A 260 4.14 -6.32 17.96
N ASP A 261 2.92 -6.35 17.42
CA ASP A 261 2.53 -5.74 16.14
C ASP A 261 1.44 -4.67 16.37
N GLY A 262 0.92 -4.09 15.28
CA GLY A 262 -0.19 -3.11 15.36
C GLY A 262 -1.50 -3.67 15.94
N ASN A 263 -1.74 -4.98 15.88
CA ASN A 263 -2.88 -5.63 16.51
C ASN A 263 -2.66 -5.78 18.02
N VAL A 264 -1.51 -6.30 18.44
CA VAL A 264 -1.11 -6.44 19.84
C VAL A 264 -1.04 -5.08 20.53
N ILE A 265 -0.44 -4.05 19.92
CA ILE A 265 -0.43 -2.67 20.46
C ILE A 265 -1.85 -2.22 20.78
N ARG A 266 -2.78 -2.36 19.83
CA ARG A 266 -4.18 -1.94 20.02
C ARG A 266 -4.90 -2.74 21.11
N VAL A 267 -4.66 -4.05 21.18
CA VAL A 267 -5.23 -4.92 22.21
C VAL A 267 -4.71 -4.55 23.60
N LEU A 268 -3.39 -4.43 23.77
CA LEU A 268 -2.77 -4.11 25.05
C LEU A 268 -3.11 -2.68 25.50
N SER A 269 -3.12 -1.72 24.58
CA SER A 269 -3.57 -0.34 24.85
C SER A 269 -4.99 -0.30 25.40
N ARG A 270 -5.93 -1.10 24.87
CA ARG A 270 -7.30 -1.17 25.39
C ARG A 270 -7.39 -1.95 26.70
N LEU A 271 -6.70 -3.09 26.79
CA LEU A 271 -6.70 -3.92 28.00
C LEU A 271 -6.18 -3.16 29.23
N ARG A 272 -5.19 -2.27 29.05
CA ARG A 272 -4.47 -1.56 30.11
C ARG A 272 -4.61 -0.02 30.04
N ALA A 273 -5.57 0.49 29.27
CA ALA A 273 -5.84 1.92 29.11
C ALA A 273 -4.58 2.77 28.80
N ILE A 274 -3.73 2.31 27.88
CA ILE A 274 -2.52 3.03 27.46
C ILE A 274 -2.91 4.02 26.37
N GLY A 275 -3.10 5.27 26.77
CA GLY A 275 -3.45 6.41 25.93
C GLY A 275 -2.26 7.14 25.31
N GLY A 276 -1.03 6.99 25.82
CA GLY A 276 0.16 7.69 25.32
C GLY A 276 0.49 7.42 23.83
N ASP A 277 1.29 8.29 23.20
CA ASP A 277 1.68 8.13 21.79
C ASP A 277 2.45 6.82 21.57
N VAL A 278 1.87 5.92 20.77
CA VAL A 278 2.42 4.61 20.39
C VAL A 278 3.75 4.68 19.63
N LYS A 279 4.18 5.86 19.18
CA LYS A 279 5.50 6.10 18.59
C LYS A 279 6.55 6.56 19.58
N SER A 280 6.17 6.95 20.80
CA SER A 280 7.12 7.36 21.84
C SER A 280 7.90 6.16 22.38
N PRO A 281 9.22 6.27 22.63
CA PRO A 281 10.03 5.15 23.15
C PRO A 281 9.45 4.56 24.44
N LYS A 282 9.01 5.40 25.37
CA LYS A 282 8.40 5.00 26.65
C LYS A 282 7.16 4.11 26.49
N VAL A 283 6.29 4.43 25.53
CA VAL A 283 5.08 3.64 25.24
C VAL A 283 5.43 2.38 24.45
N ILE A 284 6.41 2.42 23.55
CA ILE A 284 6.92 1.23 22.84
C ILE A 284 7.47 0.22 23.84
N ASP A 285 8.36 0.65 24.75
CA ASP A 285 8.96 -0.21 25.77
C ASP A 285 7.92 -0.76 26.75
N LEU A 286 6.91 0.05 27.10
CA LEU A 286 5.78 -0.43 27.89
C LEU A 286 4.99 -1.53 27.18
N HIS A 287 4.69 -1.39 25.88
CA HIS A 287 3.98 -2.43 25.12
C HIS A 287 4.75 -3.75 25.08
N TRP A 288 6.07 -3.69 24.88
CA TRP A 288 6.94 -4.86 24.95
C TRP A 288 6.99 -5.49 26.33
N ARG A 289 7.05 -4.68 27.40
CA ARG A 289 7.00 -5.16 28.79
C ARG A 289 5.66 -5.83 29.11
N VAL A 290 4.55 -5.17 28.79
CA VAL A 290 3.19 -5.68 29.01
C VAL A 290 2.93 -6.97 28.20
N ALA A 291 3.45 -7.08 26.97
CA ALA A 291 3.38 -8.32 26.20
C ALA A 291 4.18 -9.47 26.86
N LYS A 292 5.38 -9.17 27.38
CA LYS A 292 6.23 -10.13 28.11
C LYS A 292 5.62 -10.57 29.45
N ASP A 293 5.04 -9.64 30.20
CA ASP A 293 4.39 -9.90 31.49
C ASP A 293 3.12 -10.76 31.32
N LEU A 294 2.43 -10.60 30.19
CA LEU A 294 1.23 -11.34 29.83
C LEU A 294 1.53 -12.67 29.11
N LEU A 295 2.74 -12.94 28.64
CA LEU A 295 3.06 -14.12 27.82
C LEU A 295 2.74 -15.44 28.55
N ASN A 296 1.86 -16.27 27.96
CA ASN A 296 1.69 -17.65 28.40
C ASN A 296 2.94 -18.48 28.01
N LYS A 297 3.57 -19.13 29.00
CA LYS A 297 4.83 -19.85 28.82
C LYS A 297 4.67 -21.29 28.34
N ASP A 298 3.48 -21.86 28.48
CA ASP A 298 3.20 -23.27 28.12
C ASP A 298 2.83 -23.41 26.64
N ARG A 299 2.07 -22.44 26.12
CA ARG A 299 1.60 -22.35 24.73
C ARG A 299 1.96 -20.99 24.09
N PRO A 300 3.22 -20.52 24.13
CA PRO A 300 3.60 -19.17 23.71
C PRO A 300 3.21 -18.87 22.25
N GLY A 301 3.38 -19.83 21.34
CA GLY A 301 2.97 -19.68 19.95
C GLY A 301 1.47 -19.47 19.78
N CYS A 302 0.64 -20.34 20.39
CA CYS A 302 -0.82 -20.18 20.33
C CYS A 302 -1.28 -18.88 20.99
N PHE A 303 -0.68 -18.51 22.13
CA PHE A 303 -1.04 -17.29 22.84
C PHE A 303 -0.74 -16.03 22.02
N ASN A 304 0.45 -15.95 21.42
CA ASN A 304 0.83 -14.86 20.53
C ASN A 304 -0.10 -14.78 19.30
N GLN A 305 -0.43 -15.92 18.67
CA GLN A 305 -1.38 -15.94 17.56
C GLN A 305 -2.80 -15.56 17.98
N ALA A 306 -3.23 -15.95 19.18
CA ALA A 306 -4.52 -15.58 19.72
C ALA A 306 -4.65 -14.08 20.00
N LEU A 307 -3.60 -13.47 20.54
CA LEU A 307 -3.54 -12.03 20.80
C LEU A 307 -3.61 -11.22 19.50
N MET A 308 -2.86 -11.63 18.47
CA MET A 308 -2.93 -11.06 17.12
C MET A 308 -4.30 -11.28 16.46
N GLU A 309 -4.86 -12.49 16.54
CA GLU A 309 -6.13 -12.85 15.90
C GLU A 309 -7.31 -12.12 16.54
N MET A 310 -7.37 -12.06 17.87
CA MET A 310 -8.37 -11.27 18.59
C MET A 310 -8.27 -9.79 18.20
N GLY A 311 -7.05 -9.24 18.08
CA GLY A 311 -6.85 -7.90 17.53
C GLY A 311 -7.42 -7.75 16.12
N ALA A 312 -7.17 -8.72 15.24
CA ALA A 312 -7.59 -8.69 13.84
C ALA A 312 -9.11 -8.81 13.62
N VAL A 313 -9.84 -9.61 14.42
CA VAL A 313 -11.25 -9.95 14.13
C VAL A 313 -12.27 -9.55 15.21
N VAL A 314 -11.83 -9.22 16.43
CA VAL A 314 -12.71 -8.85 17.55
C VAL A 314 -12.44 -7.42 18.02
N CYS A 315 -11.20 -7.16 18.42
CA CYS A 315 -10.73 -5.88 18.93
C CYS A 315 -10.22 -4.99 17.77
N THR A 316 -11.07 -4.80 16.75
CA THR A 316 -10.77 -4.10 15.49
C THR A 316 -10.50 -2.60 15.69
N PRO A 317 -9.86 -1.92 14.71
CA PRO A 317 -9.57 -0.48 14.80
C PRO A 317 -10.83 0.39 14.98
N GLN A 318 -11.91 0.04 14.28
CA GLN A 318 -13.24 0.64 14.37
C GLN A 318 -14.27 -0.46 14.63
N ASN A 319 -15.40 -0.12 15.24
CA ASN A 319 -16.50 -1.03 15.60
C ASN A 319 -16.04 -2.34 16.30
N PRO A 320 -15.24 -2.28 17.38
CA PRO A 320 -14.76 -3.47 18.08
C PRO A 320 -15.91 -4.23 18.75
N LYS A 321 -15.93 -5.55 18.56
CA LYS A 321 -16.94 -6.48 19.05
C LYS A 321 -16.77 -6.79 20.53
N CYS A 322 -16.87 -5.76 21.39
CA CYS A 322 -16.66 -5.92 22.83
C CYS A 322 -17.58 -6.98 23.47
N GLY A 323 -18.80 -7.17 22.96
CA GLY A 323 -19.73 -8.22 23.43
C GLY A 323 -19.29 -9.66 23.13
N GLU A 324 -18.47 -9.86 22.09
CA GLU A 324 -17.90 -11.16 21.71
C GLU A 324 -16.47 -11.36 22.27
N CYS A 325 -15.96 -10.40 23.04
CA CYS A 325 -14.54 -10.38 23.42
C CYS A 325 -14.23 -11.36 24.57
N PRO A 326 -13.34 -12.35 24.35
CA PRO A 326 -13.07 -13.41 25.34
C PRO A 326 -12.37 -12.92 26.61
N VAL A 327 -11.86 -11.68 26.59
CA VAL A 327 -11.14 -11.04 27.69
C VAL A 327 -11.79 -9.71 28.12
N GLN A 328 -13.07 -9.50 27.75
CA GLN A 328 -13.84 -8.30 28.08
C GLN A 328 -13.76 -7.97 29.58
N SER A 329 -13.89 -8.99 30.43
CA SER A 329 -13.86 -8.92 31.90
C SER A 329 -12.51 -8.48 32.52
N SER A 330 -11.50 -8.21 31.68
CA SER A 330 -10.17 -7.75 32.09
C SER A 330 -9.74 -6.46 31.36
N CYS A 331 -10.67 -5.82 30.64
CA CYS A 331 -10.39 -4.69 29.74
C CYS A 331 -10.67 -3.34 30.41
N ARG A 332 -9.61 -2.61 30.81
CA ARG A 332 -9.74 -1.29 31.47
C ARG A 332 -10.47 -0.27 30.61
N ALA A 333 -10.17 -0.18 29.31
CA ALA A 333 -10.88 0.72 28.41
C ALA A 333 -12.39 0.42 28.35
N TYR A 334 -12.81 -0.84 28.49
CA TYR A 334 -14.23 -1.20 28.50
C TYR A 334 -14.89 -0.85 29.84
N ALA A 335 -14.16 -0.97 30.97
CA ALA A 335 -14.61 -0.50 32.27
C ALA A 335 -14.84 1.03 32.29
N GLU A 336 -13.93 1.83 31.70
CA GLU A 336 -14.09 3.28 31.51
C GLU A 336 -15.38 3.63 30.72
N VAL A 337 -15.70 2.85 29.68
CA VAL A 337 -16.96 3.02 28.91
C VAL A 337 -18.20 2.72 29.77
N ILE A 338 -18.13 1.75 30.68
CA ILE A 338 -19.23 1.43 31.60
C ILE A 338 -19.43 2.55 32.62
N ASP A 339 -18.35 3.03 33.25
CA ASP A 339 -18.41 4.16 34.19
C ASP A 339 -19.02 5.41 33.54
N LEU A 340 -18.53 5.81 32.36
CA LEU A 340 -19.05 6.97 31.64
C LEU A 340 -20.54 6.81 31.28
N LYS A 341 -20.99 5.60 30.95
CA LYS A 341 -22.42 5.31 30.71
C LYS A 341 -23.25 5.37 31.99
N ARG A 342 -22.72 4.97 33.15
CA ARG A 342 -23.38 5.11 34.47
C ARG A 342 -23.48 6.58 34.86
N SER A 343 -22.35 7.29 34.86
CA SER A 343 -22.26 8.73 35.13
C SER A 343 -23.23 9.56 34.27
N ARG A 344 -23.36 9.25 32.96
CA ARG A 344 -24.32 9.93 32.08
C ARG A 344 -25.78 9.63 32.44
N ARG A 345 -26.13 8.40 32.84
CA ARG A 345 -27.50 8.05 33.28
C ARG A 345 -27.86 8.74 34.60
N GLU A 346 -26.92 8.77 35.55
CA GLU A 346 -27.08 9.44 36.84
C GLU A 346 -27.26 10.95 36.67
N ALA A 347 -26.47 11.59 35.79
CA ALA A 347 -26.62 13.01 35.45
C ALA A 347 -27.98 13.34 34.80
N ILE A 348 -28.58 12.42 34.03
CA ILE A 348 -29.91 12.58 33.44
C ILE A 348 -31.02 12.40 34.50
N GLY A 349 -30.79 11.57 35.53
CA GLY A 349 -31.73 11.39 36.65
C GLY A 349 -31.64 12.48 37.72
N ALA A 350 -30.48 13.11 37.89
CA ALA A 350 -30.20 14.05 38.98
C ALA A 350 -30.40 15.53 38.57
N SER A 351 -31.66 15.95 38.40
CA SER A 351 -32.00 17.38 38.23
C SER A 351 -31.91 18.16 39.55
N LYS A 352 -30.69 18.38 40.08
CA LYS A 352 -30.39 19.30 41.19
C LYS A 352 -28.94 19.81 41.13
N LYS A 353 -28.74 21.06 41.58
CA LYS A 353 -27.48 21.83 41.57
C LYS A 353 -26.21 20.98 41.75
N ARG A 354 -25.26 21.10 40.82
CA ARG A 354 -23.83 20.99 41.16
C ARG A 354 -23.42 22.28 41.87
N GLU A 355 -22.89 22.15 43.08
CA GLU A 355 -22.04 23.18 43.67
C GLU A 355 -20.64 23.03 43.08
N THR A 356 -20.02 24.15 42.74
CA THR A 356 -18.62 24.21 42.30
C THR A 356 -17.72 23.97 43.51
N VAL A 357 -17.02 22.84 43.52
CA VAL A 357 -15.93 22.62 44.49
C VAL A 357 -14.77 23.54 44.10
N ASP A 358 -14.21 24.22 45.09
CA ASP A 358 -13.17 25.24 44.95
C ASP A 358 -11.83 24.58 44.58
N ASP A 359 -11.26 24.98 43.45
CA ASP A 359 -10.04 24.39 42.89
C ASP A 359 -8.80 25.17 43.37
N THR A 360 -8.44 24.91 44.63
CA THR A 360 -7.26 25.50 45.28
C THR A 360 -6.36 24.45 45.92
N ASN A 361 -5.73 23.63 45.09
CA ASN A 361 -4.45 23.01 45.45
C ASN A 361 -3.43 23.16 44.31
N GLN A 362 -2.54 24.14 44.47
CA GLN A 362 -1.41 24.36 43.57
C GLN A 362 -0.20 23.55 44.03
N ASP A 363 -0.22 22.25 43.80
CA ASP A 363 0.99 21.44 43.67
C ASP A 363 1.04 20.87 42.25
N ALA A 364 2.19 20.97 41.60
CA ALA A 364 2.34 20.68 40.17
C ALA A 364 2.56 19.19 39.91
N ASP A 365 1.51 18.39 40.09
CA ASP A 365 1.57 16.94 39.91
C ASP A 365 1.88 16.53 38.45
N GLU A 366 2.82 15.60 38.30
CA GLU A 366 3.24 15.05 37.00
C GLU A 366 2.10 14.23 36.36
N LYS A 367 1.31 14.88 35.49
CA LYS A 367 0.24 14.21 34.73
C LYS A 367 0.79 12.99 33.98
N CYS A 368 0.15 11.84 34.18
CA CYS A 368 0.61 10.57 33.62
C CYS A 368 0.69 10.59 32.09
N GLU A 369 1.90 10.58 31.54
CA GLU A 369 2.18 10.55 30.09
C GLU A 369 1.59 9.32 29.35
N LEU A 370 1.20 8.28 30.10
CA LEU A 370 0.61 7.06 29.56
C LEU A 370 -0.92 7.16 29.42
N CYS A 371 -1.56 8.15 30.04
CA CYS A 371 -3.00 8.39 29.96
C CYS A 371 -3.40 9.23 28.73
N VAL A 372 -4.71 9.40 28.54
CA VAL A 372 -5.26 10.39 27.61
C VAL A 372 -5.31 11.76 28.32
N PRO A 373 -4.89 12.89 27.72
CA PRO A 373 -4.85 14.17 28.37
C PRO A 373 -6.25 14.80 28.35
N GLU A 374 -6.63 15.49 29.43
CA GLU A 374 -7.95 16.08 29.59
C GLU A 374 -8.33 17.04 28.45
N THR A 375 -7.34 17.78 27.93
CA THR A 375 -7.51 18.76 26.83
C THR A 375 -7.87 18.14 25.48
N GLU A 376 -7.71 16.83 25.29
CA GLU A 376 -8.08 16.11 24.06
C GLU A 376 -9.42 15.35 24.20
N THR A 377 -10.11 15.50 25.34
CA THR A 377 -11.37 14.76 25.61
C THR A 377 -12.61 15.36 24.94
N GLU A 378 -12.50 16.55 24.33
CA GLU A 378 -13.60 17.20 23.60
C GLU A 378 -13.72 16.65 22.16
N GLY A 379 -14.40 15.51 21.98
CA GLY A 379 -14.59 14.93 20.63
C GLY A 379 -15.53 13.73 20.54
N LYS A 380 -15.89 13.36 19.29
CA LYS A 380 -16.84 12.27 18.97
C LYS A 380 -16.42 10.88 19.47
N GLU A 381 -15.14 10.65 19.77
CA GLU A 381 -14.63 9.35 20.26
C GLU A 381 -14.64 9.22 21.81
N GLN A 382 -15.01 10.27 22.56
CA GLN A 382 -15.00 10.26 24.03
C GLN A 382 -15.95 9.19 24.61
N GLY A 383 -15.43 8.31 25.47
CA GLY A 383 -16.24 7.26 26.09
C GLY A 383 -16.52 6.06 25.20
N LEU A 384 -15.60 5.80 24.25
CA LEU A 384 -15.51 4.56 23.48
C LEU A 384 -14.13 3.93 23.66
N VAL A 385 -14.03 2.59 23.61
CA VAL A 385 -12.74 1.89 23.65
C VAL A 385 -11.83 2.24 22.46
N THR A 386 -12.38 2.89 21.42
CA THR A 386 -11.65 3.36 20.24
C THR A 386 -10.74 4.56 20.52
N GLN A 387 -10.89 5.25 21.65
CA GLN A 387 -9.93 6.26 22.12
C GLN A 387 -8.53 5.68 22.38
N TYR A 388 -8.43 4.34 22.52
CA TYR A 388 -7.17 3.61 22.64
C TYR A 388 -6.88 2.73 21.42
N PRO A 389 -5.62 2.72 20.91
CA PRO A 389 -4.54 3.66 21.19
C PRO A 389 -4.79 5.02 20.50
N ARG A 390 -4.15 6.10 20.98
CA ARG A 390 -4.25 7.41 20.29
C ARG A 390 -3.75 7.30 18.85
N LYS A 391 -4.59 7.77 17.91
CA LYS A 391 -4.26 7.86 16.48
C LYS A 391 -3.27 9.01 16.28
N ALA A 392 -1.99 8.70 16.12
CA ALA A 392 -1.00 9.70 15.74
C ALA A 392 -1.38 10.33 14.39
N ILE A 393 -1.47 11.67 14.33
CA ILE A 393 -1.76 12.42 13.11
C ILE A 393 -0.75 12.02 12.02
N LYS A 394 -1.26 11.54 10.88
CA LYS A 394 -0.41 11.18 9.74
C LYS A 394 0.02 12.45 9.02
N LYS A 395 1.31 12.61 8.76
CA LYS A 395 1.81 13.62 7.82
C LYS A 395 1.34 13.25 6.41
N ALA A 396 0.99 14.25 5.61
CA ALA A 396 0.67 14.04 4.20
C ALA A 396 1.86 13.38 3.47
N PRO A 397 1.61 12.46 2.51
CA PRO A 397 2.65 11.96 1.62
C PRO A 397 3.31 13.11 0.86
N ARG A 398 4.61 13.01 0.57
CA ARG A 398 5.28 13.98 -0.31
C ARG A 398 4.85 13.73 -1.76
N GLU A 399 4.71 14.79 -2.55
CA GLU A 399 4.40 14.65 -3.98
C GLU A 399 5.69 14.59 -4.80
N GLU A 400 5.78 13.65 -5.74
CA GLU A 400 6.90 13.48 -6.67
C GLU A 400 6.36 13.32 -8.10
N GLU A 401 6.96 14.01 -9.05
CA GLU A 401 6.69 13.83 -10.48
C GLU A 401 7.87 13.13 -11.20
N CYS A 402 7.60 12.46 -12.32
CA CYS A 402 8.65 11.89 -13.16
C CYS A 402 8.19 11.72 -14.61
N ALA A 403 9.13 11.82 -15.55
CA ALA A 403 8.90 11.58 -16.97
C ALA A 403 9.35 10.16 -17.33
N VAL A 404 8.48 9.37 -17.96
CA VAL A 404 8.72 7.97 -18.33
C VAL A 404 8.69 7.85 -19.85
N SER A 405 9.77 7.35 -20.45
CA SER A 405 9.85 7.06 -21.88
C SER A 405 9.62 5.57 -22.13
N ILE A 406 8.52 5.22 -22.79
CA ILE A 406 8.28 3.87 -23.30
C ILE A 406 8.84 3.82 -24.71
N LEU A 407 10.11 3.39 -24.85
CA LEU A 407 10.73 3.23 -26.16
C LEU A 407 10.36 1.89 -26.77
N GLU A 408 9.81 1.92 -27.97
CA GLU A 408 9.47 0.74 -28.77
C GLU A 408 10.33 0.73 -30.04
N ARG A 409 11.13 -0.30 -30.23
CA ARG A 409 11.77 -0.62 -31.51
C ARG A 409 10.85 -1.53 -32.30
N ARG A 410 10.52 -1.15 -33.53
CA ARG A 410 9.86 -2.06 -34.49
C ARG A 410 10.85 -2.48 -35.56
N THR A 411 11.07 -3.78 -35.64
CA THR A 411 11.78 -4.42 -36.75
C THR A 411 10.78 -5.18 -37.60
N ILE A 412 10.91 -5.09 -38.93
CA ILE A 412 10.09 -5.85 -39.87
C ILE A 412 10.98 -6.92 -40.49
N SER A 413 10.60 -8.18 -40.32
CA SER A 413 11.26 -9.32 -40.95
C SER A 413 11.20 -9.18 -42.48
N PRO A 414 12.33 -9.11 -43.20
CA PRO A 414 12.32 -9.02 -44.66
C PRO A 414 11.68 -10.22 -45.36
N GLU A 415 11.68 -11.39 -44.70
CA GLU A 415 11.26 -12.67 -45.27
C GLU A 415 9.80 -13.02 -44.93
N SER A 416 9.36 -12.77 -43.70
CA SER A 416 7.98 -13.08 -43.26
C SER A 416 7.03 -11.88 -43.30
N GLY A 417 7.54 -10.65 -43.41
CA GLY A 417 6.76 -9.42 -43.24
C GLY A 417 6.27 -9.17 -41.81
N GLU A 418 6.63 -10.05 -40.88
CA GLU A 418 6.26 -9.99 -39.47
C GLU A 418 6.94 -8.82 -38.77
N THR A 419 6.18 -8.10 -37.93
CA THR A 419 6.70 -6.95 -37.18
C THR A 419 6.98 -7.37 -35.74
N LYS A 420 8.25 -7.43 -35.35
CA LYS A 420 8.65 -7.63 -33.96
C LYS A 420 8.75 -6.27 -33.25
N SER A 421 7.98 -6.11 -32.18
CA SER A 421 8.09 -4.98 -31.24
C SER A 421 8.92 -5.39 -30.02
N GLU A 422 9.91 -4.57 -29.70
CA GLU A 422 10.78 -4.73 -28.53
C GLU A 422 10.81 -3.41 -27.73
N PHE A 423 10.88 -3.49 -26.41
CA PHE A 423 10.83 -2.35 -25.50
C PHE A 423 12.11 -2.24 -24.69
N LEU A 424 12.65 -1.02 -24.54
CA LEU A 424 13.86 -0.78 -23.74
C LEU A 424 13.51 -0.61 -22.26
N LEU A 425 14.14 -1.41 -21.40
CA LEU A 425 14.10 -1.26 -19.95
C LEU A 425 15.49 -0.94 -19.39
N VAL A 426 15.48 -0.41 -18.18
CA VAL A 426 16.63 -0.02 -17.36
C VAL A 426 16.47 -0.66 -15.99
N LYS A 427 17.54 -1.23 -15.44
CA LYS A 427 17.54 -1.82 -14.10
C LYS A 427 17.79 -0.72 -13.06
N ARG A 428 16.93 -0.64 -12.04
CA ARG A 428 17.11 0.29 -10.91
C ARG A 428 18.29 -0.16 -10.03
N PRO A 429 19.04 0.77 -9.41
CA PRO A 429 20.13 0.42 -8.50
C PRO A 429 19.70 -0.50 -7.36
N ASP A 430 20.63 -1.31 -6.82
CA ASP A 430 20.37 -2.26 -5.71
C ASP A 430 19.98 -1.63 -4.36
N LYS A 431 19.84 -0.29 -4.31
CA LYS A 431 19.51 0.48 -3.11
C LYS A 431 18.54 1.61 -3.44
N GLY A 432 17.60 1.85 -2.52
CA GLY A 432 16.60 2.92 -2.63
C GLY A 432 15.21 2.41 -2.99
N LEU A 433 14.38 3.30 -3.53
CA LEU A 433 13.01 2.99 -3.93
C LEU A 433 13.03 2.03 -5.14
N LEU A 434 12.30 0.92 -5.01
CA LEU A 434 12.15 -0.12 -6.04
C LEU A 434 13.51 -0.72 -6.51
N ALA A 435 14.42 -0.92 -5.56
CA ALA A 435 15.77 -1.42 -5.81
C ALA A 435 15.80 -2.74 -6.61
N GLY A 436 16.69 -2.81 -7.60
CA GLY A 436 16.91 -4.00 -8.45
C GLY A 436 15.77 -4.36 -9.41
N MET A 437 14.69 -3.58 -9.48
CA MET A 437 13.58 -3.81 -10.41
C MET A 437 13.84 -3.20 -11.79
N TRP A 438 13.22 -3.77 -12.81
CA TRP A 438 13.24 -3.24 -14.17
C TRP A 438 12.17 -2.16 -14.37
N GLU A 439 12.51 -1.05 -15.02
CA GLU A 439 11.59 0.02 -15.39
C GLU A 439 11.87 0.56 -16.79
N PHE A 440 10.90 1.25 -17.39
CA PHE A 440 11.19 2.07 -18.57
C PHE A 440 12.08 3.27 -18.19
N PRO A 441 12.95 3.78 -19.09
CA PRO A 441 13.75 4.98 -18.86
C PRO A 441 12.95 6.11 -18.22
N THR A 442 13.30 6.44 -16.97
CA THR A 442 12.55 7.37 -16.12
C THR A 442 13.46 8.48 -15.61
N VAL A 443 13.00 9.72 -15.72
CA VAL A 443 13.70 10.91 -15.22
C VAL A 443 12.91 11.51 -14.05
N GLU A 444 13.55 11.59 -12.88
CA GLU A 444 12.96 12.05 -11.62
C GLU A 444 12.92 13.59 -11.54
N GLN A 445 11.88 14.16 -10.90
CA GLN A 445 11.70 15.62 -10.75
C GLN A 445 12.95 16.37 -10.28
N ASP A 446 13.67 15.89 -9.26
CA ASP A 446 14.89 16.54 -8.77
C ASP A 446 15.97 16.66 -9.87
N GLN A 447 16.09 15.63 -10.72
CA GLN A 447 17.03 15.63 -11.84
C GLN A 447 16.59 16.61 -12.94
N LEU A 448 15.28 16.75 -13.15
CA LEU A 448 14.67 17.65 -14.12
C LEU A 448 14.82 19.12 -13.69
N GLN A 449 14.53 19.43 -12.42
CA GLN A 449 14.70 20.75 -11.82
C GLN A 449 16.16 21.21 -11.85
N ALA A 450 17.09 20.33 -11.46
CA ALA A 450 18.52 20.65 -11.43
C ALA A 450 19.12 20.94 -12.83
N ARG A 451 18.61 20.28 -13.88
CA ARG A 451 19.06 20.47 -15.27
C ARG A 451 18.55 21.77 -15.90
N HIS A 452 17.27 22.07 -15.74
CA HIS A 452 16.61 23.13 -16.52
C HIS A 452 16.20 24.39 -15.73
N LYS A 453 16.33 24.41 -14.39
CA LYS A 453 15.84 25.50 -13.51
C LYS A 453 14.34 25.77 -13.64
N ILE A 454 13.56 24.75 -14.00
CA ILE A 454 12.10 24.80 -14.15
C ILE A 454 11.45 24.34 -12.84
N SER A 455 10.41 25.03 -12.37
CA SER A 455 9.74 24.73 -11.09
C SER A 455 8.64 23.66 -11.16
N SER A 456 8.07 23.36 -12.33
CA SER A 456 7.04 22.30 -12.50
C SER A 456 7.12 21.59 -13.86
N LEU A 457 6.72 20.31 -13.93
CA LEU A 457 6.74 19.51 -15.17
C LEU A 457 5.47 19.66 -16.02
N SER A 458 4.84 20.83 -15.92
CA SER A 458 3.49 21.11 -16.45
C SER A 458 3.32 20.84 -17.95
N THR A 459 4.37 20.98 -18.77
CA THR A 459 4.26 20.79 -20.23
C THR A 459 4.97 19.54 -20.75
N TYR A 460 4.32 18.84 -21.69
CA TYR A 460 4.88 17.69 -22.40
C TYR A 460 6.24 17.99 -23.04
N LYS A 461 6.39 19.18 -23.62
CA LYS A 461 7.62 19.60 -24.30
C LYS A 461 8.84 19.50 -23.36
N GLN A 462 8.74 20.05 -22.15
CA GLN A 462 9.81 20.01 -21.15
C GLN A 462 10.16 18.57 -20.78
N ARG A 463 9.14 17.72 -20.53
CA ARG A 463 9.32 16.31 -20.18
C ARG A 463 10.01 15.52 -21.30
N SER A 464 9.62 15.75 -22.55
CA SER A 464 10.18 15.08 -23.73
C SER A 464 11.60 15.56 -24.06
N GLU A 465 11.89 16.86 -23.90
CA GLU A 465 13.24 17.42 -24.04
C GLU A 465 14.21 16.81 -23.02
N SER A 466 13.84 16.76 -21.74
CA SER A 466 14.66 16.16 -20.69
C SER A 466 14.82 14.64 -20.83
N SER A 467 13.78 13.93 -21.26
CA SER A 467 13.86 12.49 -21.52
C SER A 467 14.79 12.18 -22.70
N ARG A 468 14.80 13.03 -23.74
CA ARG A 468 15.78 12.95 -24.83
C ARG A 468 17.21 13.18 -24.33
N GLU A 469 17.44 14.16 -23.46
CA GLU A 469 18.77 14.38 -22.85
C GLU A 469 19.21 13.19 -22.01
N TYR A 470 18.31 12.61 -21.21
CA TYR A 470 18.59 11.38 -20.46
C TYR A 470 18.97 10.21 -21.40
N HIS A 471 18.25 10.01 -22.51
CA HIS A 471 18.61 8.97 -23.48
C HIS A 471 20.03 9.17 -24.05
N VAL A 472 20.40 10.40 -24.40
CA VAL A 472 21.74 10.70 -24.93
C VAL A 472 22.83 10.54 -23.87
N GLU A 473 22.65 11.12 -22.69
CA GLU A 473 23.70 11.20 -21.67
C GLU A 473 23.86 9.93 -20.81
N MET A 474 22.74 9.33 -20.42
CA MET A 474 22.72 8.20 -19.49
C MET A 474 22.69 6.86 -20.21
N LEU A 475 22.01 6.77 -21.37
CA LEU A 475 21.91 5.52 -22.14
C LEU A 475 22.82 5.49 -23.38
N GLY A 476 23.39 6.63 -23.79
CA GLY A 476 24.23 6.74 -25.00
C GLY A 476 23.44 6.72 -26.31
N LEU A 477 22.12 6.92 -26.27
CA LEU A 477 21.19 6.73 -27.38
C LEU A 477 20.83 8.07 -28.04
N ASP A 478 21.67 8.50 -28.98
CA ASP A 478 21.39 9.68 -29.83
C ASP A 478 20.53 9.32 -31.05
N TRP A 479 19.22 9.24 -30.79
CA TRP A 479 18.21 8.93 -31.78
C TRP A 479 18.19 9.91 -32.97
N VAL A 480 18.51 11.19 -32.75
CA VAL A 480 18.46 12.22 -33.81
C VAL A 480 19.54 11.98 -34.87
N LYS A 481 20.66 11.35 -34.49
CA LYS A 481 21.69 10.90 -35.43
C LYS A 481 21.46 9.47 -35.96
N SER A 482 20.82 8.62 -35.16
CA SER A 482 20.80 7.16 -35.41
C SER A 482 19.54 6.66 -36.13
N CYS A 483 18.40 7.33 -35.98
CA CYS A 483 17.12 6.90 -36.56
C CYS A 483 16.29 8.12 -37.00
N PRO A 484 16.21 8.45 -38.30
CA PRO A 484 15.45 9.61 -38.78
C PRO A 484 13.92 9.46 -38.58
N ASP A 485 13.40 8.24 -38.60
CA ASP A 485 11.96 7.93 -38.45
C ASP A 485 11.56 7.66 -36.98
N ILE A 486 11.89 8.60 -36.09
CA ILE A 486 11.47 8.58 -34.68
C ILE A 486 10.14 9.32 -34.48
N GLN A 487 9.15 8.66 -33.87
CA GLN A 487 7.90 9.28 -33.48
C GLN A 487 7.80 9.39 -31.94
N ARG A 488 7.28 10.52 -31.45
CA ARG A 488 7.04 10.77 -30.02
C ARG A 488 5.60 11.19 -29.78
N ARG A 489 4.93 10.60 -28.79
CA ARG A 489 3.54 10.90 -28.40
C ARG A 489 3.42 11.02 -26.88
N ASP A 490 2.74 12.05 -26.39
CA ASP A 490 2.28 12.09 -24.99
C ASP A 490 1.18 11.04 -24.80
N LEU A 491 1.31 10.20 -23.79
CA LEU A 491 0.29 9.22 -23.38
C LEU A 491 -0.55 9.72 -22.19
N GLY A 492 -0.18 10.86 -21.60
CA GLY A 492 -0.80 11.38 -20.39
C GLY A 492 -0.06 10.96 -19.12
N SER A 493 -0.79 10.87 -18.01
CA SER A 493 -0.19 10.73 -16.67
C SER A 493 -0.94 9.70 -15.82
N VAL A 494 -0.22 8.98 -14.97
CA VAL A 494 -0.79 8.05 -13.98
C VAL A 494 -0.25 8.36 -12.60
N GLN A 495 -1.11 8.37 -11.59
CA GLN A 495 -0.70 8.45 -10.19
C GLN A 495 -0.54 7.04 -9.56
N HIS A 496 0.45 6.94 -8.68
CA HIS A 496 0.71 5.77 -7.86
C HIS A 496 1.06 6.19 -6.43
N LEU A 497 0.38 5.59 -5.47
CA LEU A 497 0.54 5.90 -4.05
C LEU A 497 1.51 4.90 -3.41
N PHE A 498 2.62 5.41 -2.91
CA PHE A 498 3.43 4.78 -1.88
C PHE A 498 3.00 5.33 -0.52
N SER A 499 3.24 4.57 0.54
CA SER A 499 2.89 4.92 1.94
C SER A 499 3.53 6.21 2.48
N HIS A 500 4.46 6.82 1.75
CA HIS A 500 5.12 8.08 2.07
C HIS A 500 5.30 9.02 0.86
N ILE A 501 4.84 8.63 -0.34
CA ILE A 501 5.03 9.36 -1.60
C ILE A 501 3.78 9.22 -2.48
N ARG A 502 3.18 10.32 -2.94
CA ARG A 502 2.26 10.33 -4.07
C ARG A 502 3.08 10.60 -5.33
N LYS A 503 3.25 9.59 -6.19
CA LYS A 503 4.12 9.69 -7.37
C LYS A 503 3.30 9.75 -8.67
N THR A 504 3.55 10.77 -9.47
CA THR A 504 2.95 10.97 -10.79
C THR A 504 3.93 10.58 -11.88
N TYR A 505 3.57 9.59 -12.69
CA TYR A 505 4.30 9.15 -13.86
C TYR A 505 3.69 9.79 -15.11
N HIS A 506 4.41 10.68 -15.78
CA HIS A 506 4.02 11.24 -17.07
C HIS A 506 4.65 10.40 -18.19
N ALA A 507 3.85 9.70 -18.99
CA ALA A 507 4.34 8.73 -19.95
C ALA A 507 4.40 9.31 -21.37
N GLU A 508 5.52 9.11 -22.07
CA GLU A 508 5.63 9.31 -23.51
C GLU A 508 5.91 7.98 -24.23
N TRP A 509 5.30 7.80 -25.40
CA TRP A 509 5.65 6.73 -26.32
C TRP A 509 6.71 7.23 -27.30
N VAL A 510 7.81 6.50 -27.42
CA VAL A 510 8.90 6.79 -28.35
C VAL A 510 9.04 5.61 -29.31
N LEU A 511 8.43 5.71 -30.49
CA LEU A 511 8.52 4.68 -31.52
C LEU A 511 9.74 4.92 -32.41
N VAL A 512 10.61 3.93 -32.51
CA VAL A 512 11.75 3.89 -33.43
C VAL A 512 11.45 2.91 -34.55
N GLN A 513 11.27 3.44 -35.77
CA GLN A 513 11.09 2.63 -36.97
C GLN A 513 12.43 2.50 -37.70
N GLY A 514 12.84 1.26 -38.02
CA GLY A 514 14.10 1.00 -38.70
C GLY A 514 13.98 -0.16 -39.69
N GLN A 515 14.38 0.08 -40.94
CA GLN A 515 14.67 -0.99 -41.89
C GLN A 515 16.09 -1.52 -41.64
N THR A 516 16.24 -2.84 -41.70
CA THR A 516 17.44 -3.70 -41.53
C THR A 516 17.67 -4.28 -40.13
N ALA A 517 17.97 -5.57 -40.11
CA ALA A 517 18.18 -6.38 -38.91
C ALA A 517 19.61 -6.28 -38.33
N ASP A 518 20.54 -5.62 -39.04
CA ASP A 518 21.99 -5.69 -38.80
C ASP A 518 22.70 -4.33 -38.66
N GLN A 519 21.98 -3.28 -38.24
CA GLN A 519 22.66 -2.14 -37.60
C GLN A 519 22.67 -2.34 -36.09
N GLU A 520 23.78 -2.92 -35.61
CA GLU A 520 24.18 -2.81 -34.21
C GLU A 520 24.05 -1.34 -33.77
N VAL A 521 23.09 -1.05 -32.91
CA VAL A 521 23.14 0.16 -32.07
C VAL A 521 24.27 -0.07 -31.10
N LYS A 522 25.51 0.17 -31.57
CA LYS A 522 26.72 0.02 -30.78
C LYS A 522 26.60 0.93 -29.58
N THR A 523 26.38 0.33 -28.41
CA THR A 523 26.61 0.96 -27.10
C THR A 523 27.97 1.66 -27.16
N ALA A 524 27.96 2.99 -27.17
CA ALA A 524 29.11 3.78 -27.59
C ALA A 524 30.28 3.60 -26.60
N GLY A 525 31.25 2.76 -26.99
CA GLY A 525 32.41 2.45 -26.16
C GLY A 525 33.30 3.68 -25.95
N SER A 526 33.55 3.99 -24.68
CA SER A 526 34.71 4.74 -24.18
C SER A 526 35.10 6.02 -24.94
N SER A 527 34.38 7.11 -24.70
CA SER A 527 34.97 8.46 -24.79
C SER A 527 35.31 8.95 -23.38
N LYS A 528 36.58 9.28 -23.13
CA LYS A 528 37.11 9.66 -21.79
C LYS A 528 36.58 11.01 -21.30
N SER A 529 35.35 11.04 -20.82
CA SER A 529 34.85 12.02 -19.85
C SER A 529 34.54 11.30 -18.53
N LYS A 530 34.31 12.04 -17.43
CA LYS A 530 34.05 11.46 -16.10
C LYS A 530 32.68 10.78 -16.06
N GLN A 531 32.59 9.55 -16.56
CA GLN A 531 31.34 8.81 -16.65
C GLN A 531 30.82 8.42 -15.26
N LYS A 532 29.57 8.82 -14.98
CA LYS A 532 28.69 8.05 -14.09
C LYS A 532 28.53 6.65 -14.70
N SER A 533 28.39 5.63 -13.87
CA SER A 533 28.06 4.28 -14.33
C SER A 533 26.81 4.30 -15.20
N VAL A 534 26.94 3.85 -16.45
CA VAL A 534 25.78 3.58 -17.34
C VAL A 534 24.93 2.51 -16.65
N PRO A 535 23.61 2.71 -16.52
CA PRO A 535 22.74 1.70 -15.90
C PRO A 535 22.62 0.48 -16.82
N GLU A 536 22.32 -0.68 -16.23
CA GLU A 536 22.06 -1.92 -16.97
C GLU A 536 20.76 -1.78 -17.78
N THR A 537 20.78 -2.20 -19.05
CA THR A 537 19.66 -2.04 -19.99
C THR A 537 19.41 -3.30 -20.80
N GLU A 538 18.15 -3.54 -21.14
CA GLU A 538 17.74 -4.72 -21.92
C GLU A 538 16.56 -4.39 -22.86
N TRP A 539 16.50 -5.05 -24.02
CA TRP A 539 15.39 -4.96 -24.96
C TRP A 539 14.52 -6.21 -24.83
N LEU A 540 13.28 -6.05 -24.37
CA LEU A 540 12.34 -7.15 -24.14
C LEU A 540 11.19 -7.14 -25.15
N SER A 541 10.81 -8.30 -25.66
CA SER A 541 9.54 -8.51 -26.36
C SER A 541 8.33 -8.24 -25.46
N THR A 542 7.11 -8.24 -26.01
CA THR A 542 5.87 -8.05 -25.22
C THR A 542 5.68 -9.19 -24.21
N GLU A 543 6.08 -10.40 -24.58
CA GLU A 543 6.03 -11.62 -23.79
C GLU A 543 7.05 -11.59 -22.64
N GLU A 544 8.29 -11.19 -22.93
CA GLU A 544 9.35 -11.03 -21.93
C GLU A 544 9.06 -9.87 -20.98
N LEU A 545 8.49 -8.76 -21.48
CA LEU A 545 8.03 -7.63 -20.67
C LEU A 545 6.95 -8.06 -19.65
N ALA A 546 5.98 -8.88 -20.08
CA ALA A 546 4.96 -9.44 -19.19
C ALA A 546 5.55 -10.43 -18.16
N ALA A 547 6.73 -10.99 -18.46
CA ALA A 547 7.46 -11.91 -17.60
C ALA A 547 8.46 -11.20 -16.64
N ALA A 548 8.73 -9.91 -16.82
CA ALA A 548 9.73 -9.15 -16.07
C ALA A 548 9.19 -8.58 -14.74
N ALA A 549 10.10 -8.39 -13.77
CA ALA A 549 9.77 -7.82 -12.46
C ALA A 549 9.65 -6.28 -12.52
N ILE A 550 8.51 -5.79 -13.02
CA ILE A 550 8.22 -4.37 -13.22
C ILE A 550 7.35 -3.80 -12.08
N PRO A 551 7.66 -2.61 -11.52
CA PRO A 551 6.83 -1.97 -10.50
C PRO A 551 5.41 -1.67 -10.98
N THR A 552 4.40 -1.85 -10.12
CA THR A 552 2.98 -1.62 -10.47
C THR A 552 2.72 -0.24 -11.07
N GLY A 553 3.33 0.83 -10.52
CA GLY A 553 3.21 2.18 -11.07
C GLY A 553 3.76 2.33 -12.50
N ILE A 554 4.87 1.65 -12.82
CA ILE A 554 5.46 1.62 -14.16
C ILE A 554 4.60 0.76 -15.10
N ASN A 555 4.07 -0.38 -14.64
CA ASN A 555 3.18 -1.21 -15.48
C ASN A 555 1.90 -0.45 -15.89
N LYS A 556 1.36 0.43 -15.03
CA LYS A 556 0.25 1.32 -15.41
C LYS A 556 0.61 2.29 -16.56
N THR A 557 1.88 2.68 -16.74
CA THR A 557 2.27 3.51 -17.90
C THR A 557 2.25 2.70 -19.20
N PHE A 558 2.62 1.41 -19.15
CA PHE A 558 2.47 0.50 -20.29
C PHE A 558 1.01 0.31 -20.71
N GLN A 559 0.10 0.23 -19.74
CA GLN A 559 -1.34 0.17 -19.98
C GLN A 559 -1.87 1.41 -20.71
N LEU A 560 -1.29 2.61 -20.51
CA LEU A 560 -1.62 3.79 -21.32
C LEU A 560 -1.24 3.59 -22.79
N LEU A 561 -0.08 2.97 -23.07
CA LEU A 561 0.33 2.67 -24.45
C LEU A 561 -0.59 1.63 -25.10
N GLN A 562 -1.01 0.60 -24.36
CA GLN A 562 -1.96 -0.40 -24.86
C GLN A 562 -3.29 0.25 -25.25
N LYS A 563 -3.91 1.01 -24.33
CA LYS A 563 -5.15 1.78 -24.60
C LYS A 563 -4.99 2.76 -25.76
N PHE A 564 -3.83 3.43 -25.89
CA PHE A 564 -3.54 4.34 -26.99
C PHE A 564 -3.45 3.61 -28.35
N LYS A 565 -2.87 2.41 -28.40
CA LYS A 565 -2.82 1.60 -29.63
C LYS A 565 -4.21 1.13 -30.04
N GLU A 566 -4.97 0.54 -29.11
CA GLU A 566 -6.35 0.08 -29.33
C GLU A 566 -7.26 1.19 -29.89
N ALA A 567 -7.20 2.38 -29.28
CA ALA A 567 -7.96 3.55 -29.74
C ALA A 567 -7.60 3.95 -31.19
N ASN A 568 -6.31 3.93 -31.56
CA ASN A 568 -5.86 4.31 -32.90
C ASN A 568 -6.14 3.23 -33.96
N GLU A 569 -6.08 1.95 -33.59
CA GLU A 569 -6.45 0.85 -34.49
C GLU A 569 -7.94 0.89 -34.83
N SER A 570 -8.81 1.18 -33.84
CA SER A 570 -10.26 1.33 -34.03
C SER A 570 -10.62 2.43 -35.06
N LEU A 571 -9.81 3.49 -35.14
CA LEU A 571 -9.98 4.60 -36.10
C LEU A 571 -9.55 4.24 -37.53
N SER A 572 -8.73 3.19 -37.70
CA SER A 572 -8.17 2.77 -39.00
C SER A 572 -9.03 1.77 -39.77
N GLY A 573 -9.92 1.02 -39.09
CA GLY A 573 -10.78 -0.02 -39.71
C GLY A 573 -11.86 0.51 -40.67
N GLY A 574 -12.05 1.83 -40.74
CA GLY A 574 -13.16 2.50 -41.41
C GLY A 574 -13.09 2.66 -42.94
N LYS A 575 -12.61 1.67 -43.72
CA LYS A 575 -12.86 1.56 -45.20
C LYS A 575 -12.27 0.29 -45.83
N ARG A 576 -13.11 -0.74 -46.09
CA ARG A 576 -12.99 -1.67 -47.24
C ARG A 576 -14.22 -2.60 -47.37
N LYS A 577 -15.28 -2.08 -48.00
CA LYS A 577 -16.18 -2.84 -48.88
C LYS A 577 -16.29 -2.00 -50.17
N GLY A 578 -16.12 -2.54 -51.36
CA GLY A 578 -16.37 -3.92 -51.78
C GLY A 578 -17.47 -3.86 -52.84
N THR A 579 -17.08 -3.64 -54.10
CA THR A 579 -17.99 -3.38 -55.22
C THR A 579 -18.90 -4.57 -55.52
N GLY A 580 -20.20 -4.33 -55.72
CA GLY A 580 -21.10 -5.38 -56.23
C GLY A 580 -22.56 -4.96 -56.42
N ALA A 581 -23.09 -5.31 -57.60
CA ALA A 581 -24.50 -5.33 -58.02
C ALA A 581 -25.24 -4.00 -58.23
N ALA A 582 -26.08 -3.99 -59.27
CA ALA A 582 -26.82 -2.83 -59.77
C ALA A 582 -28.32 -2.89 -59.41
N GLY A 583 -28.98 -1.73 -59.45
CA GLY A 583 -30.43 -1.60 -59.26
C GLY A 583 -30.95 -0.30 -59.89
N THR A 584 -31.39 -0.38 -61.15
CA THR A 584 -31.89 0.73 -61.95
C THR A 584 -33.38 1.00 -61.68
N VAL A 585 -33.77 2.21 -61.26
CA VAL A 585 -35.16 2.70 -61.38
C VAL A 585 -35.19 4.20 -61.74
N SER A 586 -35.81 4.46 -62.90
CA SER A 586 -36.37 5.68 -63.52
C SER A 586 -36.04 7.11 -63.06
N ASN A 587 -36.08 7.99 -64.06
CA ASN A 587 -35.77 9.42 -64.06
C ASN A 587 -37.02 10.21 -64.49
N ASP A 588 -37.37 11.30 -63.79
CA ASP A 588 -38.33 12.36 -64.17
C ASP A 588 -38.12 13.54 -63.19
N GLY A 589 -38.02 14.81 -63.58
CA GLY A 589 -37.82 15.42 -64.90
C GLY A 589 -37.82 16.96 -64.78
N LEU A 590 -36.95 17.65 -65.55
CA LEU A 590 -36.99 19.10 -65.91
C LEU A 590 -37.03 20.15 -64.76
N GLY A 591 -36.21 21.21 -64.71
CA GLY A 591 -35.13 21.70 -65.59
C GLY A 591 -34.82 23.20 -65.30
N ARG A 592 -33.66 23.70 -65.77
CA ARG A 592 -33.16 25.11 -65.62
C ARG A 592 -32.77 25.52 -64.17
N ASP A 593 -31.76 26.35 -63.88
CA ASP A 593 -30.88 27.17 -64.74
C ASP A 593 -29.43 27.23 -64.21
N LYS A 594 -28.45 27.27 -65.14
CA LYS A 594 -27.01 27.42 -64.81
C LYS A 594 -26.65 28.87 -64.44
N LYS A 595 -26.96 29.32 -63.22
CA LYS A 595 -26.43 30.61 -62.69
C LYS A 595 -26.36 30.74 -61.16
N LYS A 596 -25.92 29.70 -60.42
CA LYS A 596 -25.72 29.79 -58.95
C LYS A 596 -24.49 29.10 -58.33
N VAL A 597 -23.61 28.47 -59.13
CA VAL A 597 -22.40 27.75 -58.63
C VAL A 597 -21.28 28.68 -58.11
N LYS A 598 -21.56 29.96 -57.89
CA LYS A 598 -20.70 30.90 -57.12
C LYS A 598 -21.34 31.36 -55.79
N LYS A 599 -22.40 30.72 -55.31
CA LYS A 599 -23.08 31.06 -54.04
C LYS A 599 -23.29 29.90 -53.06
N GLU A 600 -22.80 28.69 -53.37
CA GLU A 600 -22.94 27.50 -52.51
C GLU A 600 -21.66 27.07 -51.79
N ALA A 601 -20.51 27.71 -52.07
CA ALA A 601 -19.36 27.72 -51.15
C ALA A 601 -19.55 28.71 -49.96
N LYS A 602 -20.81 29.04 -49.62
CA LYS A 602 -21.15 30.02 -48.58
C LYS A 602 -22.45 29.69 -47.82
N LYS A 603 -22.78 28.41 -47.69
CA LYS A 603 -23.94 27.95 -46.88
C LYS A 603 -23.72 26.68 -46.05
N GLU A 604 -22.47 26.33 -45.73
CA GLU A 604 -22.11 25.47 -44.58
C GLU A 604 -21.43 26.27 -43.45
N ASN A 605 -21.70 27.58 -43.39
CA ASN A 605 -21.28 28.42 -42.26
C ASN A 605 -22.52 29.04 -41.58
N ALA A 606 -23.48 28.17 -41.26
CA ALA A 606 -24.43 28.42 -40.17
C ALA A 606 -23.70 27.99 -38.89
N GLY A 607 -22.91 28.90 -38.32
CA GLY A 607 -22.08 28.62 -37.15
C GLY A 607 -22.91 28.45 -35.88
N GLY A 608 -23.44 27.26 -35.68
CA GLY A 608 -23.77 26.77 -34.33
C GLY A 608 -22.48 26.63 -33.54
N GLN A 609 -22.47 27.07 -32.29
CA GLN A 609 -21.35 26.89 -31.39
C GLN A 609 -21.34 25.43 -30.91
N PRO A 610 -20.16 24.83 -30.66
CA PRO A 610 -20.09 23.45 -30.20
C PRO A 610 -20.73 23.32 -28.81
N ILE A 611 -21.89 22.66 -28.75
CA ILE A 611 -22.51 22.21 -27.51
C ILE A 611 -21.91 20.85 -27.16
N LEU A 612 -21.36 20.74 -25.95
CA LEU A 612 -20.74 19.54 -25.42
C LEU A 612 -21.60 18.98 -24.28
N ALA A 613 -22.02 17.73 -24.39
CA ALA A 613 -22.55 16.95 -23.29
C ALA A 613 -21.38 16.35 -22.49
N LEU A 614 -21.29 16.68 -21.20
CA LEU A 614 -20.52 15.88 -20.25
C LEU A 614 -21.29 14.58 -20.02
N GLN A 615 -20.67 13.45 -20.37
CA GLN A 615 -21.13 12.14 -19.97
C GLN A 615 -20.20 11.56 -18.93
N ILE A 616 -20.75 11.02 -17.84
CA ILE A 616 -20.01 10.22 -16.88
C ILE A 616 -20.45 8.76 -16.98
N LYS A 617 -19.55 7.87 -16.59
CA LYS A 617 -19.80 6.47 -16.27
C LYS A 617 -19.27 6.28 -14.86
N ALA A 618 -20.01 5.58 -14.01
CA ALA A 618 -19.64 5.23 -12.64
C ALA A 618 -20.21 3.87 -12.26
N GLU A 619 -19.56 3.22 -11.29
CA GLU A 619 -20.03 2.05 -10.58
C GLU A 619 -20.77 2.50 -9.32
N LEU A 620 -22.07 2.18 -9.22
CA LEU A 620 -22.90 2.44 -8.04
C LEU A 620 -23.18 1.12 -7.30
N GLU A 621 -22.77 1.03 -6.04
CA GLU A 621 -23.06 -0.08 -5.13
C GLU A 621 -24.05 0.38 -4.05
N ASN A 622 -25.22 -0.27 -4.00
CA ASN A 622 -26.32 0.01 -3.06
C ASN A 622 -26.79 1.49 -3.08
N ILE A 623 -26.67 2.18 -4.21
CA ILE A 623 -27.10 3.57 -4.43
C ILE A 623 -28.05 3.64 -5.63
N THR A 624 -29.13 4.43 -5.54
CA THR A 624 -30.09 4.61 -6.65
C THR A 624 -29.72 5.71 -7.63
N GLU A 625 -29.10 6.78 -7.14
CA GLU A 625 -28.80 7.98 -7.94
C GLU A 625 -27.58 8.73 -7.38
N LEU A 626 -26.85 9.39 -8.26
CA LEU A 626 -25.79 10.35 -7.97
C LEU A 626 -26.08 11.67 -8.71
N ILE A 627 -26.22 12.77 -7.98
CA ILE A 627 -26.60 14.08 -8.54
C ILE A 627 -25.77 15.20 -7.89
N PRO A 628 -25.45 16.30 -8.59
CA PRO A 628 -24.91 17.49 -7.95
C PRO A 628 -25.82 18.02 -6.82
N ALA A 629 -25.21 18.49 -5.75
CA ALA A 629 -25.91 18.85 -4.51
C ALA A 629 -26.93 19.98 -4.70
N ASP A 630 -26.56 21.01 -5.47
CA ASP A 630 -27.28 22.27 -5.57
C ASP A 630 -27.24 22.83 -7.01
N ALA A 631 -28.12 23.81 -7.29
CA ALA A 631 -28.28 24.37 -8.65
C ALA A 631 -27.07 25.22 -9.12
N ASP A 632 -26.23 25.66 -8.18
CA ASP A 632 -24.99 26.41 -8.36
C ASP A 632 -23.73 25.54 -8.19
N HIS A 633 -23.87 24.20 -8.28
CA HIS A 633 -22.74 23.29 -8.23
C HIS A 633 -21.58 23.74 -9.12
N THR A 634 -20.37 23.75 -8.53
CA THR A 634 -19.15 24.23 -9.19
C THR A 634 -18.50 23.10 -9.98
N TRP A 635 -18.66 23.17 -11.30
CA TRP A 635 -18.07 22.23 -12.24
C TRP A 635 -16.58 22.51 -12.44
N HIS A 636 -15.77 21.45 -12.43
CA HIS A 636 -14.32 21.52 -12.50
C HIS A 636 -13.83 20.91 -13.83
N PHE A 637 -13.43 21.76 -14.77
CA PHE A 637 -13.08 21.36 -16.14
C PHE A 637 -11.62 21.63 -16.50
N LYS A 638 -11.05 20.76 -17.34
CA LYS A 638 -9.83 21.04 -18.11
C LYS A 638 -10.23 21.50 -19.51
N VAL A 639 -9.68 22.63 -19.95
CA VAL A 639 -10.08 23.29 -21.21
C VAL A 639 -8.92 23.36 -22.18
N GLN A 640 -9.19 23.20 -23.47
CA GLN A 640 -8.26 23.41 -24.57
C GLN A 640 -8.68 24.64 -25.39
N CYS A 641 -7.75 25.54 -25.70
CA CYS A 641 -8.03 26.65 -26.61
C CYS A 641 -8.16 26.16 -28.06
N THR A 642 -9.27 26.45 -28.75
CA THR A 642 -9.48 25.95 -30.13
C THR A 642 -8.53 26.58 -31.14
N LYS A 643 -8.00 27.78 -30.86
CA LYS A 643 -7.11 28.51 -31.78
C LYS A 643 -5.66 28.01 -31.74
N CYS A 644 -5.10 27.77 -30.55
CA CYS A 644 -3.69 27.39 -30.39
C CYS A 644 -3.49 25.94 -29.90
N ARG A 645 -4.56 25.22 -29.57
CA ARG A 645 -4.56 23.83 -29.09
C ARG A 645 -3.84 23.57 -27.76
N GLU A 646 -3.37 24.62 -27.09
CA GLU A 646 -2.88 24.52 -25.72
C GLU A 646 -4.02 24.23 -24.73
N ILE A 647 -3.76 23.34 -23.78
CA ILE A 647 -4.63 23.02 -22.64
C ILE A 647 -4.23 23.92 -21.48
N ASP A 648 -5.19 24.50 -20.75
CA ASP A 648 -4.84 25.27 -19.56
C ASP A 648 -4.29 24.34 -18.47
N SER A 649 -3.17 24.74 -17.84
CA SER A 649 -2.53 23.99 -16.75
C SER A 649 -3.40 23.86 -15.51
N ASN A 650 -4.36 24.76 -15.35
CA ASN A 650 -5.23 24.83 -14.19
C ASN A 650 -6.59 24.24 -14.54
N VAL A 651 -7.17 23.53 -13.56
CA VAL A 651 -8.59 23.18 -13.58
C VAL A 651 -9.38 24.47 -13.40
N ILE A 652 -10.40 24.67 -14.24
CA ILE A 652 -11.22 25.86 -14.28
C ILE A 652 -12.58 25.53 -13.69
N THR A 653 -13.00 26.37 -12.73
CA THR A 653 -14.30 26.32 -12.08
C THR A 653 -15.33 27.11 -12.88
N MET A 654 -16.54 26.58 -12.98
CA MET A 654 -17.71 27.27 -13.54
C MET A 654 -18.98 26.71 -12.90
N ASN A 655 -19.92 27.56 -12.52
CA ASN A 655 -21.27 27.15 -12.11
C ASN A 655 -22.33 27.79 -13.03
N ALA A 656 -23.61 27.50 -12.80
CA ALA A 656 -24.69 27.98 -13.65
C ALA A 656 -25.16 29.41 -13.33
N ILE A 657 -24.76 29.99 -12.20
CA ILE A 657 -25.26 31.29 -11.70
C ILE A 657 -24.27 32.42 -11.96
N ASP A 658 -22.99 32.19 -11.73
CA ASP A 658 -21.92 33.15 -11.99
C ASP A 658 -21.92 33.54 -13.46
N LYS A 659 -21.71 34.83 -13.71
CA LYS A 659 -21.60 35.39 -15.06
C LYS A 659 -20.49 36.43 -15.11
N ALA A 660 -19.70 36.37 -16.18
CA ALA A 660 -18.65 37.33 -16.47
C ALA A 660 -18.95 38.05 -17.79
N GLU A 661 -18.72 39.37 -17.81
CA GLU A 661 -18.82 40.17 -19.03
C GLU A 661 -17.71 39.80 -20.04
N MET A 662 -18.06 39.64 -21.32
CA MET A 662 -17.06 39.48 -22.37
C MET A 662 -16.43 40.82 -22.74
N GLY A 663 -15.10 40.87 -22.81
CA GLY A 663 -14.31 42.09 -23.08
C GLY A 663 -14.51 42.74 -24.45
N SER A 664 -15.37 42.15 -25.29
CA SER A 664 -15.84 42.72 -26.56
C SER A 664 -17.20 43.44 -26.47
N GLY A 665 -17.82 43.52 -25.28
CA GLY A 665 -19.14 44.14 -25.06
C GLY A 665 -20.30 43.35 -25.66
N ARG A 666 -20.12 42.03 -25.84
CA ARG A 666 -21.08 41.13 -26.52
C ARG A 666 -21.79 40.17 -25.57
N GLY A 667 -22.25 40.71 -24.44
CA GLY A 667 -22.98 39.96 -23.41
C GLY A 667 -22.07 39.23 -22.41
N GLU A 668 -22.71 38.39 -21.62
CA GLU A 668 -22.14 37.62 -20.51
C GLU A 668 -22.10 36.12 -20.85
N ALA A 669 -21.28 35.36 -20.11
CA ALA A 669 -21.29 33.89 -20.11
C ALA A 669 -20.87 33.36 -18.73
N ASN A 670 -21.17 32.10 -18.39
CA ASN A 670 -20.79 31.52 -17.10
C ASN A 670 -19.26 31.45 -16.88
N LEU A 671 -18.50 31.26 -17.95
CA LEU A 671 -17.04 31.37 -17.94
C LEU A 671 -16.60 32.34 -19.05
N VAL A 672 -15.74 33.30 -18.71
CA VAL A 672 -15.00 34.12 -19.67
C VAL A 672 -13.53 34.10 -19.29
N MET A 673 -12.67 33.70 -20.23
CA MET A 673 -11.23 33.60 -20.00
C MET A 673 -10.43 34.04 -21.22
N LYS A 674 -9.16 34.46 -21.02
CA LYS A 674 -8.21 34.72 -22.09
C LYS A 674 -7.12 33.66 -22.09
N CYS A 675 -6.95 32.97 -23.21
CA CYS A 675 -5.91 31.96 -23.36
C CYS A 675 -4.53 32.55 -23.01
N LYS A 676 -3.83 31.94 -22.04
CA LYS A 676 -2.52 32.38 -21.55
C LYS A 676 -1.50 32.54 -22.68
N PHE A 677 -1.59 31.72 -23.73
CA PHE A 677 -0.67 31.68 -24.87
C PHE A 677 -1.06 32.66 -25.99
N CYS A 678 -2.18 32.42 -26.68
CA CYS A 678 -2.55 33.21 -27.86
C CYS A 678 -3.37 34.48 -27.57
N LYS A 679 -3.65 34.75 -26.29
CA LYS A 679 -4.44 35.89 -25.76
C LYS A 679 -5.86 36.04 -26.31
N CYS A 680 -6.37 35.03 -27.02
CA CYS A 680 -7.76 35.04 -27.47
C CYS A 680 -8.71 34.81 -26.30
N GLU A 681 -9.76 35.62 -26.27
CA GLU A 681 -10.89 35.48 -25.36
C GLU A 681 -11.75 34.30 -25.82
N SER A 682 -12.19 33.50 -24.85
CA SER A 682 -13.04 32.33 -25.02
C SER A 682 -14.01 32.25 -23.85
N SER A 683 -15.18 31.69 -24.09
CA SER A 683 -16.24 31.57 -23.09
C SER A 683 -16.94 30.21 -23.13
N ALA A 684 -17.61 29.88 -22.04
CA ALA A 684 -18.49 28.72 -21.93
C ALA A 684 -19.74 29.07 -21.10
N ASP A 685 -20.84 28.38 -21.37
CA ASP A 685 -22.16 28.64 -20.77
C ASP A 685 -22.87 27.31 -20.48
N ILE A 686 -23.47 27.14 -19.30
CA ILE A 686 -24.15 25.91 -18.89
C ILE A 686 -25.60 25.95 -19.38
N VAL A 687 -25.90 25.19 -20.44
CA VAL A 687 -27.17 25.30 -21.17
C VAL A 687 -28.20 24.21 -20.82
N SER A 688 -27.88 23.30 -19.88
CA SER A 688 -28.88 22.41 -19.26
C SER A 688 -28.83 22.50 -17.74
N LYS A 689 -29.94 22.12 -17.10
CA LYS A 689 -29.90 21.72 -15.69
C LYS A 689 -29.06 20.44 -15.54
N PRO A 690 -28.46 20.19 -14.36
CA PRO A 690 -27.88 18.89 -14.04
C PRO A 690 -28.94 17.79 -14.06
N VAL A 691 -28.55 16.59 -14.49
CA VAL A 691 -29.35 15.37 -14.53
C VAL A 691 -28.70 14.32 -13.62
N ALA A 692 -29.50 13.54 -12.90
CA ALA A 692 -29.00 12.48 -12.04
C ALA A 692 -28.35 11.34 -12.87
N TYR A 693 -27.26 10.78 -12.34
CA TYR A 693 -26.73 9.50 -12.79
C TYR A 693 -27.44 8.37 -12.03
N GLU A 694 -28.49 7.82 -12.64
CA GLU A 694 -29.31 6.77 -12.05
C GLU A 694 -28.68 5.37 -12.17
N ILE A 695 -28.99 4.47 -11.23
CA ILE A 695 -28.53 3.07 -11.18
C ILE A 695 -28.86 2.26 -12.45
N GLU A 696 -29.88 2.64 -13.24
CA GLU A 696 -30.14 2.03 -14.55
C GLU A 696 -28.98 2.23 -15.55
N ASN A 697 -28.22 3.30 -15.36
CA ASN A 697 -27.03 3.65 -16.14
C ASN A 697 -25.73 3.07 -15.57
N ASN A 698 -25.76 2.27 -14.50
CA ASN A 698 -24.56 1.69 -13.89
C ASN A 698 -23.64 1.03 -14.94
N ASP A 699 -22.33 1.30 -14.84
CA ASP A 699 -21.29 0.92 -15.80
C ASP A 699 -21.43 1.50 -17.24
N LYS A 700 -22.41 2.38 -17.50
CA LYS A 700 -22.69 3.00 -18.82
C LYS A 700 -22.49 4.51 -18.78
N TYR A 701 -22.24 5.11 -19.95
CA TYR A 701 -22.13 6.56 -20.06
C TYR A 701 -23.49 7.24 -20.17
N ALA A 702 -23.82 8.11 -19.21
CA ALA A 702 -25.02 8.95 -19.22
C ALA A 702 -24.67 10.44 -19.15
N THR A 703 -25.49 11.29 -19.77
CA THR A 703 -25.28 12.75 -19.82
C THR A 703 -25.73 13.42 -18.53
N ILE A 704 -24.85 14.20 -17.90
CA ILE A 704 -25.12 14.90 -16.64
C ILE A 704 -25.41 16.40 -16.86
N VAL A 705 -24.63 17.05 -17.72
CA VAL A 705 -24.79 18.48 -18.02
C VAL A 705 -24.33 18.78 -19.45
N THR A 706 -24.91 19.79 -20.09
CA THR A 706 -24.47 20.28 -21.40
C THR A 706 -23.94 21.72 -21.31
N VAL A 707 -22.85 21.99 -22.03
CA VAL A 707 -22.13 23.27 -22.02
C VAL A 707 -21.95 23.77 -23.46
N GLU A 708 -22.38 24.99 -23.76
CA GLU A 708 -22.03 25.67 -25.02
C GLU A 708 -20.63 26.28 -24.89
N CYS A 709 -19.73 26.01 -25.85
CA CYS A 709 -18.34 26.47 -25.81
C CYS A 709 -17.99 27.40 -26.98
N ARG A 710 -17.26 28.48 -26.70
CA ARG A 710 -16.87 29.52 -27.67
C ARG A 710 -15.38 29.79 -27.57
N GLY A 711 -14.58 29.32 -28.53
CA GLY A 711 -13.12 29.52 -28.54
C GLY A 711 -12.31 28.56 -27.63
N LEU A 712 -13.00 27.67 -26.91
CA LEU A 712 -12.42 26.58 -26.14
C LEU A 712 -13.17 25.26 -26.42
N GLU A 713 -12.58 24.13 -26.07
CA GLU A 713 -13.19 22.80 -26.00
C GLU A 713 -12.93 22.22 -24.60
N LEU A 714 -13.92 21.56 -23.98
CA LEU A 714 -13.72 20.84 -22.72
C LEU A 714 -13.06 19.49 -23.02
N VAL A 715 -11.98 19.17 -22.30
CA VAL A 715 -11.12 18.00 -22.57
C VAL A 715 -10.88 17.11 -21.34
N GLY A 716 -11.32 17.55 -20.15
CA GLY A 716 -11.33 16.73 -18.94
C GLY A 716 -12.31 17.28 -17.91
N PHE A 717 -12.77 16.41 -17.02
CA PHE A 717 -13.66 16.73 -15.91
C PHE A 717 -13.10 16.09 -14.63
N GLU A 718 -13.18 16.82 -13.53
CA GLU A 718 -12.83 16.32 -12.20
C GLU A 718 -14.10 16.39 -11.33
N PRO A 719 -14.79 15.28 -11.05
CA PRO A 719 -15.87 15.29 -10.07
C PRO A 719 -15.22 15.50 -8.69
N ARG A 720 -15.46 16.65 -8.07
CA ARG A 720 -14.91 16.97 -6.74
C ARG A 720 -16.00 16.83 -5.67
N ASP A 721 -16.04 17.74 -4.71
CA ASP A 721 -17.06 17.90 -3.70
C ASP A 721 -18.39 18.45 -4.25
N GLY A 722 -19.43 18.42 -3.41
CA GLY A 722 -20.75 18.94 -3.73
C GLY A 722 -21.63 17.98 -4.53
N TRP A 723 -21.55 16.67 -4.27
CA TRP A 723 -22.50 15.67 -4.77
C TRP A 723 -23.42 15.15 -3.67
N LYS A 724 -24.58 14.64 -4.10
CA LYS A 724 -25.56 13.92 -3.28
C LYS A 724 -25.84 12.56 -3.90
N ALA A 725 -26.03 11.56 -3.05
CA ALA A 725 -26.45 10.22 -3.43
C ALA A 725 -27.54 9.69 -2.50
N LYS A 726 -28.12 8.55 -2.84
CA LYS A 726 -29.23 7.97 -2.07
C LYS A 726 -29.12 6.45 -1.99
N GLY A 727 -29.15 5.92 -0.77
CA GLY A 727 -29.09 4.48 -0.50
C GLY A 727 -30.29 3.74 -1.08
N ALA A 728 -30.04 2.61 -1.75
CA ALA A 728 -31.02 1.92 -2.57
C ALA A 728 -32.16 1.27 -1.77
N GLU A 729 -31.84 0.63 -0.65
CA GLU A 729 -32.84 -0.09 0.18
C GLU A 729 -33.57 0.84 1.16
N SER A 730 -32.86 1.77 1.81
CA SER A 730 -33.43 2.63 2.86
C SER A 730 -33.92 4.00 2.38
N GLY A 731 -33.48 4.45 1.21
CA GLY A 731 -33.62 5.84 0.76
C GLY A 731 -32.84 6.86 1.58
N THR A 732 -31.88 6.46 2.42
CA THR A 732 -31.00 7.38 3.18
C THR A 732 -30.27 8.33 2.22
N PRO A 733 -30.41 9.66 2.38
CA PRO A 733 -29.63 10.63 1.61
C PRO A 733 -28.21 10.71 2.16
N PHE A 734 -27.24 10.75 1.25
CA PHE A 734 -25.84 11.04 1.52
C PHE A 734 -25.51 12.39 0.86
N GLU A 735 -25.05 13.34 1.66
CA GLU A 735 -24.72 14.70 1.22
C GLU A 735 -23.23 14.97 1.37
N ASP A 736 -22.75 16.07 0.77
CA ASP A 736 -21.33 16.50 0.80
C ASP A 736 -20.34 15.42 0.32
N ILE A 737 -20.76 14.61 -0.66
CA ILE A 737 -19.91 13.59 -1.26
C ILE A 737 -18.79 14.26 -2.07
N ASP A 738 -17.55 13.94 -1.69
CA ASP A 738 -16.33 14.31 -2.40
C ASP A 738 -15.83 13.13 -3.24
N LEU A 739 -15.75 13.34 -4.55
CA LEU A 739 -15.31 12.37 -5.55
C LEU A 739 -13.89 12.66 -6.07
N THR A 740 -13.14 13.55 -5.43
CA THR A 740 -11.81 14.01 -5.87
C THR A 740 -10.81 12.86 -6.08
N ASP A 741 -10.88 11.79 -5.27
CA ASP A 741 -10.03 10.60 -5.42
C ASP A 741 -10.57 9.58 -6.44
N GLY A 742 -11.78 9.80 -6.98
CA GLY A 742 -12.44 8.96 -8.01
C GLY A 742 -13.32 7.84 -7.46
N ASP A 743 -13.35 7.67 -6.14
CA ASP A 743 -14.21 6.77 -5.39
C ASP A 743 -14.74 7.43 -4.11
N TRP A 744 -15.83 6.89 -3.58
CA TRP A 744 -16.43 7.25 -2.29
C TRP A 744 -17.15 6.04 -1.71
N ALA A 745 -17.08 5.84 -0.39
CA ALA A 745 -17.81 4.76 0.28
C ALA A 745 -18.20 5.16 1.70
N ASP A 746 -19.39 4.70 2.12
CA ASP A 746 -19.95 4.91 3.46
C ASP A 746 -20.82 3.70 3.86
N TYR A 747 -21.50 3.76 4.99
CA TYR A 747 -22.36 2.69 5.50
C TYR A 747 -23.77 3.18 5.82
N ASP A 748 -24.77 2.59 5.18
CA ASP A 748 -26.17 2.93 5.42
C ASP A 748 -26.69 2.22 6.68
N GLU A 749 -26.63 2.91 7.81
CA GLU A 749 -27.09 2.41 9.12
C GLU A 749 -28.54 1.88 9.11
N LYS A 750 -29.39 2.30 8.16
CA LYS A 750 -30.78 1.84 8.09
C LYS A 750 -30.99 0.55 7.31
N SER A 751 -30.15 0.25 6.33
CA SER A 751 -30.22 -1.01 5.56
C SER A 751 -29.18 -2.04 6.00
N GLU A 752 -28.22 -1.65 6.83
CA GLU A 752 -27.06 -2.46 7.25
C GLU A 752 -26.17 -2.90 6.06
N LEU A 753 -26.13 -2.09 5.00
CA LEU A 753 -25.33 -2.32 3.80
C LEU A 753 -24.26 -1.22 3.60
N PRO A 754 -23.07 -1.58 3.08
CA PRO A 754 -22.14 -0.58 2.57
C PRO A 754 -22.73 0.09 1.32
N VAL A 755 -22.47 1.38 1.15
CA VAL A 755 -22.79 2.13 -0.08
C VAL A 755 -21.49 2.62 -0.70
N ALA A 756 -21.36 2.55 -2.02
CA ALA A 756 -20.16 3.03 -2.70
C ALA A 756 -20.42 3.59 -4.10
N ILE A 757 -19.57 4.53 -4.49
CA ILE A 757 -19.44 5.09 -5.82
C ILE A 757 -17.99 4.85 -6.24
N GLY A 758 -17.76 4.27 -7.41
CA GLY A 758 -16.41 3.99 -7.90
C GLY A 758 -16.31 4.08 -9.42
N GLY A 759 -15.11 3.80 -9.93
CA GLY A 759 -14.88 3.62 -11.37
C GLY A 759 -15.24 4.82 -12.24
N ILE A 760 -15.18 6.05 -11.71
CA ILE A 760 -15.72 7.21 -12.43
C ILE A 760 -14.87 7.56 -13.65
N GLU A 761 -15.44 7.38 -14.83
CA GLU A 761 -14.91 7.85 -16.11
C GLU A 761 -15.76 9.01 -16.64
N SER A 762 -15.14 9.91 -17.41
CA SER A 762 -15.86 11.02 -18.06
C SER A 762 -15.42 11.25 -19.50
N LYS A 763 -16.34 11.73 -20.34
CA LYS A 763 -16.07 12.13 -21.73
C LYS A 763 -17.00 13.25 -22.17
N PHE A 764 -16.57 14.01 -23.18
CA PHE A 764 -17.37 15.05 -23.81
C PHE A 764 -17.85 14.60 -25.20
N VAL A 765 -19.16 14.70 -25.44
CA VAL A 765 -19.79 14.34 -26.72
C VAL A 765 -20.39 15.58 -27.36
N LYS A 766 -20.12 15.82 -28.64
CA LYS A 766 -20.73 16.93 -29.39
C LYS A 766 -22.21 16.64 -29.65
N VAL A 767 -23.06 17.51 -29.15
CA VAL A 767 -24.52 17.49 -29.38
C VAL A 767 -24.82 18.34 -30.62
N LYS A 768 -25.90 18.00 -31.34
CA LYS A 768 -26.36 18.73 -32.54
C LYS A 768 -27.45 19.74 -32.21
#